data_AF-A0A0U3HJU0-F1
#
_entry.id   AF-A0A0U3HJU0-F1
#
_cell.length_a   1.000
_cell.length_b   1.000
_cell.length_c   1.000
_cell.angle_alpha   90.00
_cell.angle_beta   90.00
_cell.angle_gamma   90.00
#
_symmetry.space_group_name_H-M   'P 1'
#
loop_
_entity.id
_entity.type
_entity.pdbx_description
1 polymer ?
#
loop_
_entity_poly.entity_id
_entity_poly.type
_entity_poly.pdbx_seq_one_letter_code
_entity_poly.pdbx_strand_id
1 'polypeptide(L)'
;MRRRGFVLNSAVLVLLIPMLLLLATYEDVSSQIFRAQNERVLVERSFRGVAYFDSDFQRALEISGKRALIAAIDYVTATEEFIKQKMANETLKDLILFGTSEELSGYENLEKIMQNQTIERWLILTREYLLEQGFLIEQSNEEILNNMRITVGVLDSFTIFVKAKIPNITVRDFNGKIVYSGSIPKSGNPTYVFIDIRNLEDPLFPPMTGGRYSRSIRACVYPYPELTGRPVKVLEGKGSSDRSYVLGEFSRSIGEDYIYFGDFYPGDGALAYVLLNGSLELSAPIIVNTSVGGIPISPINVLDEGDAGVLVFRNLSAGSERKGWCALSYNYRVNVTITNPSPTTLTNFQVPITLKLSSNKISLPQTPNIVVYDGDCNPINFWVEKWEKTGNTVDLIIWVRTSISAGSSKTLSIYFDSSAPIEWGDPNLIFEFYEDFEDGNLDGWEFAGPTNWTATTDDARSGSYSAKSGVLSSKRETSCMYRTVTVSGDSELSFWWKVNNNKGILSFYLNNTLKDTTTNTNWQNKTYELSPSSYVIKWCFNTTKRNPKDSDVGYVDLIIIRKAGGSGVSVTSSEVESKPEYPLQPSVAKAYDLQPFLECLLEQRYFGVYNGWSIFERLEGSYDNHEKYEELANKTQDELGISYEDKHYPIGLVSFMIPHDSFDSKLYTLFALGLTARPLKEGQSSADYYFLQYYFGNGNETNGYRMWGVSYGTLDVPYFIFNPPVDLSFIPFFLDNQTAISILSNEAACDLLEGYTCS
;
A
#
# COMPACT_ATOMS: atom_id res chain seq x y z
N MET A 1 49.06 -113.64 4.30
CA MET A 1 48.68 -112.29 4.80
C MET A 1 49.21 -111.10 3.97
N ARG A 2 49.90 -111.29 2.83
CA ARG A 2 50.55 -110.18 2.07
C ARG A 2 49.72 -109.46 1.00
N ARG A 3 48.49 -109.89 0.69
CA ARG A 3 47.65 -109.26 -0.36
C ARG A 3 46.61 -108.22 0.16
N ARG A 4 46.30 -108.20 1.45
CA ARG A 4 45.31 -107.25 2.01
C ARG A 4 45.89 -105.85 2.28
N GLY A 5 47.16 -105.74 2.69
CA GLY A 5 47.81 -104.45 2.96
C GLY A 5 48.10 -103.61 1.70
N PHE A 6 48.44 -104.26 0.57
CA PHE A 6 48.64 -103.56 -0.70
C PHE A 6 47.33 -103.00 -1.26
N VAL A 7 46.23 -103.77 -1.20
CA VAL A 7 44.91 -103.31 -1.66
C VAL A 7 44.38 -102.18 -0.78
N LEU A 8 44.59 -102.22 0.54
CA LEU A 8 44.20 -101.13 1.45
C LEU A 8 45.02 -99.85 1.22
N ASN A 9 46.35 -99.93 1.07
CA ASN A 9 47.18 -98.73 0.78
C ASN A 9 46.90 -98.14 -0.61
N SER A 10 46.68 -98.99 -1.63
CA SER A 10 46.30 -98.52 -2.96
C SER A 10 44.89 -97.93 -2.96
N ALA A 11 43.92 -98.49 -2.24
CA ALA A 11 42.59 -97.91 -2.10
C ALA A 11 42.62 -96.56 -1.36
N VAL A 12 43.44 -96.45 -0.30
CA VAL A 12 43.67 -95.20 0.42
C VAL A 12 44.31 -94.15 -0.48
N LEU A 13 45.35 -94.48 -1.26
CA LEU A 13 45.96 -93.56 -2.25
C LEU A 13 45.00 -93.16 -3.38
N VAL A 14 44.21 -94.11 -3.90
CA VAL A 14 43.22 -93.86 -4.95
C VAL A 14 42.06 -93.00 -4.43
N LEU A 15 41.78 -92.99 -3.13
CA LEU A 15 40.80 -92.09 -2.49
C LEU A 15 41.42 -90.75 -2.05
N LEU A 16 42.69 -90.75 -1.63
CA LEU A 16 43.41 -89.55 -1.18
C LEU A 16 43.70 -88.59 -2.32
N ILE A 17 44.07 -89.08 -3.50
CA ILE A 17 44.38 -88.23 -4.65
C ILE A 17 43.14 -87.41 -5.07
N PRO A 18 41.95 -88.02 -5.29
CA PRO A 18 40.72 -87.27 -5.54
C PRO A 18 40.32 -86.35 -4.38
N MET A 19 40.52 -86.77 -3.13
CA MET A 19 40.17 -85.96 -1.97
C MET A 19 41.07 -84.72 -1.82
N LEU A 20 42.37 -84.85 -2.09
CA LEU A 20 43.31 -83.72 -2.12
C LEU A 20 43.04 -82.79 -3.30
N LEU A 21 42.71 -83.34 -4.48
CA LEU A 21 42.27 -82.54 -5.63
C LEU A 21 40.96 -81.81 -5.33
N LEU A 22 40.01 -82.45 -4.65
CA LEU A 22 38.74 -81.84 -4.22
C LEU A 22 38.99 -80.71 -3.21
N LEU A 23 39.90 -80.92 -2.24
CA LEU A 23 40.28 -79.88 -1.28
C LEU A 23 40.97 -78.69 -1.95
N ALA A 24 41.92 -78.94 -2.85
CA ALA A 24 42.63 -77.89 -3.57
C ALA A 24 41.68 -77.10 -4.50
N THR A 25 40.76 -77.78 -5.18
CA THR A 25 39.74 -77.10 -6.02
C THR A 25 38.71 -76.36 -5.17
N TYR A 26 38.30 -76.90 -4.01
CA TYR A 26 37.41 -76.20 -3.10
C TYR A 26 38.07 -74.95 -2.50
N GLU A 27 39.35 -75.02 -2.12
CA GLU A 27 40.10 -73.86 -1.63
C GLU A 27 40.26 -72.79 -2.70
N ASP A 28 40.61 -73.17 -3.94
CA ASP A 28 40.76 -72.24 -5.05
C ASP A 28 39.41 -71.58 -5.43
N VAL A 29 38.35 -72.37 -5.57
CA VAL A 29 37.00 -71.86 -5.86
C VAL A 29 36.48 -70.99 -4.71
N SER A 30 36.67 -71.40 -3.46
CA SER A 30 36.28 -70.60 -2.29
C SER A 30 37.06 -69.28 -2.23
N SER A 31 38.38 -69.31 -2.50
CA SER A 31 39.24 -68.11 -2.56
C SER A 31 38.79 -67.17 -3.68
N GLN A 32 38.50 -67.69 -4.87
CA GLN A 32 37.98 -66.91 -5.99
C GLN A 32 36.61 -66.29 -5.69
N ILE A 33 35.70 -67.04 -5.07
CA ILE A 33 34.38 -66.52 -4.65
C ILE A 33 34.55 -65.42 -3.58
N PHE A 34 35.40 -65.63 -2.59
CA PHE A 34 35.64 -64.63 -1.53
C PHE A 34 36.27 -63.35 -2.09
N ARG A 35 37.22 -63.48 -3.02
CA ARG A 35 37.81 -62.32 -3.74
C ARG A 35 36.76 -61.61 -4.59
N ALA A 36 35.99 -62.33 -5.39
CA ALA A 36 34.94 -61.74 -6.24
C ALA A 36 33.84 -61.05 -5.43
N GLN A 37 33.47 -61.60 -4.27
CA GLN A 37 32.51 -60.96 -3.37
C GLN A 37 33.10 -59.73 -2.69
N ASN A 38 34.36 -59.77 -2.21
CA ASN A 38 35.02 -58.59 -1.66
C ASN A 38 35.18 -57.49 -2.71
N GLU A 39 35.59 -57.82 -3.94
CA GLU A 39 35.66 -56.87 -5.05
C GLU A 39 34.29 -56.28 -5.37
N ARG A 40 33.23 -57.09 -5.40
CA ARG A 40 31.87 -56.61 -5.63
C ARG A 40 31.38 -55.68 -4.52
N VAL A 41 31.64 -56.02 -3.25
CA VAL A 41 31.29 -55.20 -2.08
C VAL A 41 32.08 -53.88 -2.10
N LEU A 42 33.37 -53.92 -2.44
CA LEU A 42 34.21 -52.73 -2.62
C LEU A 42 33.67 -51.83 -3.74
N VAL A 43 33.36 -52.40 -4.91
CA VAL A 43 32.79 -51.65 -6.06
C VAL A 43 31.43 -51.07 -5.70
N GLU A 44 30.58 -51.80 -4.98
CA GLU A 44 29.25 -51.31 -4.57
C GLU A 44 29.35 -50.19 -3.53
N ARG A 45 30.30 -50.27 -2.58
CA ARG A 45 30.60 -49.18 -1.64
C ARG A 45 31.15 -47.94 -2.35
N SER A 46 32.11 -48.12 -3.28
CA SER A 46 32.63 -47.03 -4.12
C SER A 46 31.55 -46.35 -4.95
N PHE A 47 30.65 -47.15 -5.54
CA PHE A 47 29.56 -46.62 -6.35
C PHE A 47 28.57 -45.83 -5.48
N ARG A 48 28.13 -46.38 -4.34
CA ARG A 48 27.18 -45.70 -3.44
C ARG A 48 27.74 -44.41 -2.84
N GLY A 49 29.03 -44.38 -2.45
CA GLY A 49 29.64 -43.19 -1.83
C GLY A 49 29.72 -41.97 -2.76
N VAL A 50 29.92 -42.18 -4.06
CA VAL A 50 30.03 -41.09 -5.07
C VAL A 50 28.74 -40.93 -5.89
N ALA A 51 27.79 -41.86 -5.83
CA ALA A 51 26.54 -41.79 -6.58
C ALA A 51 25.67 -40.60 -6.18
N TYR A 52 25.70 -40.20 -4.91
CA TYR A 52 24.80 -39.19 -4.36
C TYR A 52 25.36 -37.76 -4.32
N PHE A 53 26.62 -37.56 -4.75
CA PHE A 53 27.27 -36.25 -4.73
C PHE A 53 26.46 -35.15 -5.42
N ASP A 54 25.86 -35.44 -6.56
CA ASP A 54 25.10 -34.45 -7.32
C ASP A 54 23.82 -34.02 -6.55
N SER A 55 23.10 -34.99 -5.98
CA SER A 55 21.88 -34.74 -5.21
C SER A 55 22.17 -34.05 -3.88
N ASP A 56 23.22 -34.48 -3.17
CA ASP A 56 23.64 -33.88 -1.90
C ASP A 56 24.16 -32.47 -2.11
N PHE A 57 24.92 -32.22 -3.19
CA PHE A 57 25.37 -30.87 -3.55
C PHE A 57 24.19 -29.96 -3.87
N GLN A 58 23.22 -30.42 -4.67
CA GLN A 58 22.01 -29.65 -4.96
C GLN A 58 21.22 -29.34 -3.69
N ARG A 59 21.09 -30.31 -2.78
CA ARG A 59 20.38 -30.12 -1.50
C ARG A 59 21.14 -29.16 -0.58
N ALA A 60 22.46 -29.25 -0.54
CA ALA A 60 23.30 -28.33 0.23
C ALA A 60 23.17 -26.90 -0.27
N LEU A 61 23.16 -26.69 -1.60
CA LEU A 61 22.90 -25.38 -2.23
C LEU A 61 21.50 -24.86 -1.93
N GLU A 62 20.48 -25.72 -1.94
CA GLU A 62 19.10 -25.33 -1.60
C GLU A 62 18.97 -24.85 -0.16
N ILE A 63 19.54 -25.59 0.79
CA ILE A 63 19.47 -25.25 2.21
C ILE A 63 20.28 -23.99 2.51
N SER A 64 21.52 -23.91 2.01
CA SER A 64 22.38 -22.75 2.24
C SER A 64 21.83 -21.50 1.55
N GLY A 65 21.29 -21.62 0.34
CA GLY A 65 20.63 -20.53 -0.38
C GLY A 65 19.41 -19.99 0.35
N LYS A 66 18.51 -20.86 0.82
CA LYS A 66 17.33 -20.46 1.61
C LYS A 66 17.74 -19.73 2.89
N ARG A 67 18.74 -20.24 3.61
CA ARG A 67 19.23 -19.62 4.84
C ARG A 67 19.96 -18.31 4.59
N ALA A 68 20.75 -18.21 3.53
CA ALA A 68 21.41 -16.98 3.13
C ALA A 68 20.41 -15.87 2.81
N LEU A 69 19.33 -16.19 2.07
CA LEU A 69 18.26 -15.24 1.79
C LEU A 69 17.56 -14.77 3.06
N ILE A 70 17.17 -15.70 3.94
CA ILE A 70 16.54 -15.38 5.22
C ILE A 70 17.48 -14.52 6.08
N ALA A 71 18.78 -14.84 6.12
CA ALA A 71 19.77 -14.06 6.87
C ALA A 71 19.94 -12.64 6.32
N ALA A 72 19.90 -12.46 4.99
CA ALA A 72 19.95 -11.14 4.37
C ALA A 72 18.69 -10.32 4.68
N ILE A 73 17.51 -10.94 4.58
CA ILE A 73 16.24 -10.28 4.94
C ILE A 73 16.25 -9.92 6.43
N ASP A 74 16.53 -10.87 7.33
CA ASP A 74 16.54 -10.66 8.79
C ASP A 74 17.59 -9.62 9.22
N TYR A 75 18.72 -9.54 8.52
CA TYR A 75 19.68 -8.46 8.73
C TYR A 75 19.04 -7.11 8.42
N VAL A 76 18.55 -6.91 7.20
CA VAL A 76 17.96 -5.64 6.77
C VAL A 76 16.76 -5.24 7.64
N THR A 77 15.90 -6.20 8.00
CA THR A 77 14.71 -5.91 8.80
C THR A 77 15.03 -5.63 10.27
N ALA A 78 16.02 -6.31 10.86
CA ALA A 78 16.36 -6.15 12.28
C ALA A 78 17.32 -4.98 12.55
N THR A 79 18.22 -4.66 11.62
CA THR A 79 19.17 -3.54 11.77
C THR A 79 18.62 -2.23 11.21
N GLU A 80 17.58 -2.28 10.39
CA GLU A 80 17.06 -1.15 9.61
C GLU A 80 18.13 -0.58 8.64
N GLU A 81 19.14 -1.38 8.28
CA GLU A 81 20.21 -1.00 7.36
C GLU A 81 20.17 -1.84 6.08
N PHE A 82 20.15 -1.16 4.93
CA PHE A 82 20.27 -1.80 3.62
C PHE A 82 21.70 -2.28 3.33
N ILE A 83 21.81 -3.29 2.45
CA ILE A 83 23.07 -3.77 1.89
C ILE A 83 23.68 -2.71 0.97
N LYS A 84 24.89 -2.22 1.28
CA LYS A 84 25.55 -1.10 0.57
C LYS A 84 27.00 -1.33 0.21
N GLN A 85 27.75 -2.18 0.92
CA GLN A 85 29.18 -2.37 0.66
C GLN A 85 29.41 -3.20 -0.62
N LYS A 86 28.50 -4.14 -0.90
CA LYS A 86 28.51 -4.94 -2.14
C LYS A 86 27.09 -5.24 -2.62
N MET A 87 27.00 -5.70 -3.87
CA MET A 87 25.73 -6.15 -4.46
C MET A 87 25.12 -7.32 -3.68
N ALA A 88 23.80 -7.34 -3.53
CA ALA A 88 23.06 -8.34 -2.78
C ALA A 88 23.34 -9.77 -3.27
N ASN A 89 23.51 -9.97 -4.57
CA ASN A 89 23.85 -11.29 -5.12
C ASN A 89 25.21 -11.80 -4.65
N GLU A 90 26.22 -10.94 -4.52
CA GLU A 90 27.54 -11.29 -3.97
C GLU A 90 27.48 -11.44 -2.43
N THR A 91 26.62 -10.69 -1.74
CA THR A 91 26.32 -10.94 -0.31
C THR A 91 25.77 -12.34 -0.09
N LEU A 92 24.75 -12.73 -0.86
CA LEU A 92 24.14 -14.05 -0.78
C LEU A 92 25.13 -15.15 -1.15
N LYS A 93 25.98 -14.93 -2.16
CA LYS A 93 27.02 -15.88 -2.56
C LYS A 93 28.00 -16.18 -1.41
N ASP A 94 28.48 -15.16 -0.72
CA ASP A 94 29.40 -15.35 0.42
C ASP A 94 28.72 -16.09 1.58
N LEU A 95 27.47 -15.74 1.87
CA LEU A 95 26.66 -16.45 2.87
C LEU A 95 26.43 -17.92 2.50
N ILE A 96 26.18 -18.23 1.23
CA ILE A 96 26.01 -19.62 0.76
C ILE A 96 27.30 -20.42 0.94
N LEU A 97 28.44 -19.82 0.60
CA LEU A 97 29.74 -20.49 0.65
C LEU A 97 30.23 -20.68 2.10
N PHE A 98 30.20 -19.61 2.89
CA PHE A 98 30.92 -19.49 4.17
C PHE A 98 30.01 -19.21 5.37
N GLY A 99 28.74 -18.84 5.15
CA GLY A 99 27.83 -18.44 6.22
C GLY A 99 28.15 -17.09 6.84
N THR A 100 29.12 -16.37 6.28
CA THR A 100 29.53 -15.04 6.70
C THR A 100 29.75 -14.14 5.48
N SER A 101 29.68 -12.84 5.69
CA SER A 101 29.84 -11.81 4.66
C SER A 101 30.34 -10.54 5.34
N GLU A 102 31.23 -9.78 4.70
CA GLU A 102 31.72 -8.49 5.22
C GLU A 102 30.56 -7.52 5.53
N GLU A 103 29.55 -7.48 4.66
CA GLU A 103 28.35 -6.67 4.82
C GLU A 103 27.61 -6.95 6.13
N LEU A 104 27.51 -8.23 6.52
CA LEU A 104 26.76 -8.67 7.71
C LEU A 104 27.70 -8.90 8.90
N SER A 105 28.90 -8.32 8.87
CA SER A 105 29.88 -8.48 9.94
C SER A 105 29.35 -7.87 11.25
N GLY A 106 29.40 -8.64 12.32
CA GLY A 106 28.88 -8.22 13.64
C GLY A 106 27.37 -8.43 13.83
N TYR A 107 26.63 -8.94 12.85
CA TYR A 107 25.21 -9.25 13.02
C TYR A 107 24.99 -10.48 13.93
N GLU A 108 24.43 -10.27 15.12
CA GLU A 108 24.36 -11.29 16.18
C GLU A 108 23.54 -12.54 15.83
N ASN A 109 22.52 -12.41 14.98
CA ASN A 109 21.67 -13.52 14.61
C ASN A 109 22.20 -14.33 13.41
N LEU A 110 23.26 -13.87 12.75
CA LEU A 110 23.78 -14.49 11.53
C LEU A 110 24.10 -15.98 11.73
N GLU A 111 24.84 -16.31 12.78
CA GLU A 111 25.22 -17.68 13.10
C GLU A 111 23.99 -18.55 13.45
N LYS A 112 22.99 -17.97 14.13
CA LYS A 112 21.75 -18.66 14.52
C LYS A 112 20.88 -19.00 13.31
N ILE A 113 20.89 -18.16 12.28
CA ILE A 113 20.13 -18.36 11.04
C ILE A 113 20.88 -19.31 10.11
N MET A 114 22.19 -19.13 9.93
CA MET A 114 22.99 -19.98 9.03
C MET A 114 23.21 -21.38 9.61
N GLN A 115 23.38 -21.54 10.92
CA GLN A 115 23.57 -22.83 11.62
C GLN A 115 24.63 -23.74 10.98
N ASN A 116 25.72 -23.16 10.48
CA ASN A 116 26.76 -23.86 9.72
C ASN A 116 26.23 -24.66 8.53
N GLN A 117 25.06 -24.34 7.98
CA GLN A 117 24.52 -24.97 6.77
C GLN A 117 25.06 -24.26 5.53
N THR A 118 26.34 -24.44 5.27
CA THR A 118 27.10 -23.77 4.21
C THR A 118 27.72 -24.80 3.26
N ILE A 119 28.15 -24.36 2.08
CA ILE A 119 28.85 -25.22 1.14
C ILE A 119 30.21 -25.66 1.69
N GLU A 120 30.92 -24.78 2.40
CA GLU A 120 32.15 -25.15 3.11
C GLU A 120 31.90 -26.27 4.12
N ARG A 121 30.86 -26.15 4.97
CA ARG A 121 30.56 -27.17 5.97
C ARG A 121 30.12 -28.48 5.31
N TRP A 122 29.30 -28.41 4.27
CA TRP A 122 28.92 -29.60 3.49
C TRP A 122 30.15 -30.30 2.91
N LEU A 123 31.13 -29.56 2.37
CA LEU A 123 32.35 -30.13 1.82
C LEU A 123 33.20 -30.81 2.90
N ILE A 124 33.32 -30.21 4.09
CA ILE A 124 33.99 -30.82 5.25
C ILE A 124 33.32 -32.14 5.63
N LEU A 125 32.00 -32.14 5.81
CA LEU A 125 31.25 -33.35 6.17
C LEU A 125 31.31 -34.42 5.08
N THR A 126 31.26 -34.03 3.81
CA THR A 126 31.39 -34.93 2.67
C THR A 126 32.77 -35.59 2.65
N ARG A 127 33.82 -34.83 2.96
CA ARG A 127 35.18 -35.36 3.08
C ARG A 127 35.32 -36.33 4.25
N GLU A 128 34.79 -35.99 5.42
CA GLU A 128 34.75 -36.87 6.60
C GLU A 128 34.01 -38.17 6.29
N TYR A 129 32.83 -38.09 5.66
CA TYR A 129 32.08 -39.26 5.23
C TYR A 129 32.85 -40.13 4.23
N LEU A 130 33.48 -39.52 3.22
CA LEU A 130 34.30 -40.27 2.27
C LEU A 130 35.50 -40.95 2.94
N LEU A 131 36.16 -40.27 3.86
CA LEU A 131 37.26 -40.81 4.65
C LEU A 131 36.85 -42.07 5.42
N GLU A 132 35.68 -42.06 6.07
CA GLU A 132 35.11 -43.21 6.75
C GLU A 132 34.79 -44.37 5.79
N GLN A 133 34.42 -44.07 4.55
CA GLN A 133 34.18 -45.06 3.50
C GLN A 133 35.47 -45.54 2.81
N GLY A 134 36.63 -45.01 3.18
CA GLY A 134 37.93 -45.39 2.64
C GLY A 134 38.36 -44.64 1.38
N PHE A 135 37.79 -43.45 1.16
CA PHE A 135 38.07 -42.57 0.03
C PHE A 135 38.68 -41.24 0.48
N LEU A 136 39.48 -40.64 -0.40
CA LEU A 136 40.19 -39.39 -0.19
C LEU A 136 39.90 -38.44 -1.35
N ILE A 137 39.48 -37.21 -1.03
CA ILE A 137 39.44 -36.10 -2.01
C ILE A 137 40.86 -35.53 -2.11
N GLU A 138 41.40 -35.45 -3.33
CA GLU A 138 42.80 -35.03 -3.58
C GLU A 138 43.02 -33.53 -3.35
N GLN A 139 42.07 -32.70 -3.79
CA GLN A 139 42.14 -31.24 -3.67
C GLN A 139 41.83 -30.76 -2.24
N SER A 140 42.39 -29.62 -1.83
CA SER A 140 42.05 -29.00 -0.53
C SER A 140 40.63 -28.40 -0.52
N ASN A 141 40.07 -28.08 0.65
CA ASN A 141 38.75 -27.43 0.71
C ASN A 141 38.81 -26.05 0.06
N GLU A 142 39.85 -25.28 0.39
CA GLU A 142 40.11 -23.95 -0.15
C GLU A 142 40.28 -23.99 -1.68
N GLU A 143 40.99 -24.97 -2.22
CA GLU A 143 41.16 -25.15 -3.66
C GLU A 143 39.81 -25.43 -4.36
N ILE A 144 38.96 -26.26 -3.76
CA ILE A 144 37.64 -26.58 -4.30
C ILE A 144 36.73 -25.34 -4.27
N LEU A 145 36.69 -24.63 -3.14
CA LEU A 145 35.84 -23.44 -2.97
C LEU A 145 36.28 -22.31 -3.89
N ASN A 146 37.58 -22.04 -4.02
CA ASN A 146 38.13 -21.00 -4.90
C ASN A 146 37.90 -21.30 -6.40
N ASN A 147 37.86 -22.58 -6.78
CA ASN A 147 37.60 -22.99 -8.17
C ASN A 147 36.11 -23.23 -8.46
N MET A 148 35.25 -23.19 -7.45
CA MET A 148 33.81 -23.37 -7.62
C MET A 148 33.23 -22.20 -8.42
N ARG A 149 32.45 -22.52 -9.44
CA ARG A 149 31.68 -21.53 -10.19
C ARG A 149 30.30 -21.47 -9.57
N ILE A 150 30.01 -20.40 -8.82
CA ILE A 150 28.70 -20.14 -8.23
C ILE A 150 28.20 -18.77 -8.69
N THR A 151 26.92 -18.69 -9.03
CA THR A 151 26.24 -17.46 -9.39
C THR A 151 24.88 -17.45 -8.72
N VAL A 152 24.56 -16.32 -8.09
CA VAL A 152 23.27 -16.04 -7.46
C VAL A 152 22.62 -14.92 -8.26
N GLY A 153 21.33 -15.02 -8.51
CA GLY A 153 20.60 -14.06 -9.33
C GLY A 153 19.10 -14.12 -9.07
N VAL A 154 18.38 -13.07 -9.44
CA VAL A 154 16.93 -13.16 -9.61
C VAL A 154 16.64 -13.85 -10.93
N LEU A 155 15.67 -14.77 -10.94
CA LEU A 155 15.21 -15.45 -12.15
C LEU A 155 14.03 -14.70 -12.76
N ASP A 156 13.07 -14.36 -11.91
CA ASP A 156 11.85 -13.62 -12.18
C ASP A 156 11.44 -12.86 -10.89
N SER A 157 10.36 -12.10 -10.93
CA SER A 157 9.87 -11.28 -9.80
C SER A 157 9.71 -12.03 -8.47
N PHE A 158 9.44 -13.33 -8.49
CA PHE A 158 9.13 -14.15 -7.31
C PHE A 158 10.14 -15.26 -7.04
N THR A 159 11.19 -15.40 -7.86
CA THR A 159 12.14 -16.51 -7.77
C THR A 159 13.58 -16.03 -7.84
N ILE A 160 14.40 -16.47 -6.89
CA ILE A 160 15.86 -16.37 -6.93
C ILE A 160 16.42 -17.70 -7.42
N PHE A 161 17.49 -17.67 -8.22
CA PHE A 161 18.25 -18.85 -8.58
C PHE A 161 19.65 -18.83 -7.96
N VAL A 162 20.14 -20.04 -7.66
CA VAL A 162 21.55 -20.32 -7.39
C VAL A 162 21.99 -21.37 -8.39
N LYS A 163 22.98 -21.03 -9.22
CA LYS A 163 23.62 -22.01 -10.11
C LYS A 163 25.06 -22.23 -9.71
N ALA A 164 25.44 -23.50 -9.54
CA ALA A 164 26.78 -23.83 -9.11
C ALA A 164 27.35 -25.09 -9.77
N LYS A 165 28.68 -25.09 -9.94
CA LYS A 165 29.46 -26.22 -10.46
C LYS A 165 30.84 -26.25 -9.80
N ILE A 166 31.24 -27.43 -9.34
CA ILE A 166 32.63 -27.75 -8.98
C ILE A 166 33.29 -28.33 -10.24
N PRO A 167 34.26 -27.66 -10.88
CA PRO A 167 34.76 -28.09 -12.19
C PRO A 167 35.63 -29.35 -12.14
N ASN A 168 36.52 -29.48 -11.15
CA ASN A 168 37.48 -30.57 -11.04
C ASN A 168 37.54 -31.08 -9.61
N ILE A 169 37.19 -32.34 -9.39
CA ILE A 169 37.40 -33.07 -8.14
C ILE A 169 37.92 -34.47 -8.46
N THR A 170 38.91 -34.92 -7.69
CA THR A 170 39.48 -36.27 -7.82
C THR A 170 39.33 -36.99 -6.49
N VAL A 171 38.70 -38.16 -6.53
CA VAL A 171 38.51 -39.04 -5.39
C VAL A 171 39.29 -40.33 -5.60
N ARG A 172 40.13 -40.69 -4.63
CA ARG A 172 40.96 -41.90 -4.64
C ARG A 172 40.57 -42.84 -3.51
N ASP A 173 40.77 -44.14 -3.69
CA ASP A 173 40.76 -45.07 -2.56
C ASP A 173 42.11 -45.02 -1.80
N PHE A 174 42.20 -45.71 -0.65
CA PHE A 174 43.45 -45.82 0.11
C PHE A 174 44.59 -46.54 -0.61
N ASN A 175 44.31 -47.25 -1.70
CA ASN A 175 45.33 -47.88 -2.55
C ASN A 175 45.82 -46.93 -3.65
N GLY A 176 45.35 -45.68 -3.68
CA GLY A 176 45.73 -44.65 -4.64
C GLY A 176 45.00 -44.72 -5.99
N LYS A 177 44.05 -45.66 -6.15
CA LYS A 177 43.27 -45.82 -7.39
C LYS A 177 42.24 -44.70 -7.49
N ILE A 178 42.12 -44.09 -8.67
CA ILE A 178 41.10 -43.07 -8.94
C ILE A 178 39.73 -43.76 -9.02
N VAL A 179 38.82 -43.36 -8.14
CA VAL A 179 37.43 -43.83 -8.07
C VAL A 179 36.51 -42.87 -8.80
N TYR A 180 36.84 -41.57 -8.75
CA TYR A 180 36.13 -40.52 -9.46
C TYR A 180 37.08 -39.41 -9.86
N SER A 181 36.94 -38.88 -11.07
CA SER A 181 37.62 -37.67 -11.49
C SER A 181 36.74 -36.96 -12.50
N GLY A 182 36.34 -35.72 -12.20
CA GLY A 182 35.40 -34.96 -13.03
C GLY A 182 34.81 -33.76 -12.29
N SER A 183 33.69 -33.23 -12.79
CA SER A 183 32.97 -32.12 -12.16
C SER A 183 31.86 -32.59 -11.21
N ILE A 184 31.37 -31.72 -10.33
CA ILE A 184 30.08 -31.91 -9.64
C ILE A 184 29.17 -30.76 -10.07
N PRO A 185 28.04 -31.02 -10.75
CA PRO A 185 27.50 -32.33 -11.13
C PRO A 185 28.32 -33.12 -12.16
N LYS A 186 28.13 -34.45 -12.20
CA LYS A 186 28.81 -35.37 -13.15
C LYS A 186 28.56 -35.05 -14.62
N SER A 187 27.40 -34.46 -14.92
CA SER A 187 27.01 -34.09 -16.29
C SER A 187 27.93 -33.05 -16.93
N GLY A 188 28.70 -32.30 -16.13
CA GLY A 188 29.46 -31.15 -16.59
C GLY A 188 28.62 -29.86 -16.66
N ASN A 189 27.30 -29.94 -16.57
CA ASN A 189 26.44 -28.76 -16.52
C ASN A 189 26.27 -28.30 -15.06
N PRO A 190 26.11 -26.99 -14.81
CA PRO A 190 25.83 -26.48 -13.47
C PRO A 190 24.51 -27.03 -12.94
N THR A 191 24.44 -27.23 -11.62
CA THR A 191 23.18 -27.52 -10.93
C THR A 191 22.46 -26.22 -10.66
N TYR A 192 21.13 -26.24 -10.80
CA TYR A 192 20.26 -25.12 -10.50
C TYR A 192 19.42 -25.41 -9.26
N VAL A 193 19.27 -24.37 -8.45
CA VAL A 193 18.37 -24.32 -7.30
C VAL A 193 17.52 -23.07 -7.44
N PHE A 194 16.22 -23.20 -7.24
CA PHE A 194 15.26 -22.10 -7.29
C PHE A 194 14.65 -21.89 -5.91
N ILE A 195 14.59 -20.64 -5.48
CA ILE A 195 14.11 -20.22 -4.16
C ILE A 195 12.95 -19.26 -4.39
N ASP A 196 11.76 -19.70 -4.00
CA ASP A 196 10.54 -18.90 -4.01
C ASP A 196 10.58 -17.90 -2.85
N ILE A 197 10.33 -16.63 -3.14
CA ILE A 197 10.33 -15.54 -2.14
C ILE A 197 8.93 -15.22 -1.62
N ARG A 198 7.88 -15.85 -2.16
CA ARG A 198 6.50 -15.63 -1.70
C ARG A 198 6.37 -16.06 -0.24
N ASN A 199 5.62 -15.25 0.50
CA ASN A 199 5.42 -15.32 1.95
C ASN A 199 6.66 -14.96 2.79
N LEU A 200 7.77 -14.55 2.19
CA LEU A 200 8.85 -13.89 2.91
C LEU A 200 8.50 -12.42 3.18
N GLU A 201 9.13 -11.83 4.20
CA GLU A 201 9.03 -10.41 4.49
C GLU A 201 9.71 -9.60 3.37
N ASP A 202 9.08 -8.49 2.96
CA ASP A 202 9.65 -7.56 2.02
C ASP A 202 10.68 -6.67 2.73
N PRO A 203 11.98 -6.76 2.37
CA PRO A 203 13.04 -6.07 3.09
C PRO A 203 13.03 -4.55 2.88
N LEU A 204 12.19 -4.02 1.99
CA LEU A 204 12.11 -2.58 1.75
C LEU A 204 11.39 -1.82 2.87
N PHE A 205 10.34 -2.41 3.47
CA PHE A 205 9.44 -1.68 4.38
C PHE A 205 10.06 -1.37 5.75
N PRO A 206 10.69 -2.34 6.46
CA PRO A 206 11.15 -2.08 7.83
C PRO A 206 12.25 -1.01 7.92
N PRO A 207 13.32 -1.00 7.11
CA PRO A 207 14.33 0.05 7.14
C PRO A 207 13.76 1.43 6.83
N MET A 208 12.83 1.52 5.88
CA MET A 208 12.24 2.80 5.49
C MET A 208 11.37 3.36 6.60
N THR A 209 10.63 2.51 7.31
CA THR A 209 9.64 2.96 8.31
C THR A 209 10.14 2.93 9.75
N GLY A 210 11.42 2.62 9.98
CA GLY A 210 11.99 2.43 11.31
C GLY A 210 11.29 1.30 12.08
N GLY A 211 11.06 0.17 11.40
CA GLY A 211 10.42 -1.03 11.95
C GLY A 211 8.91 -0.92 12.20
N ARG A 212 8.29 0.24 11.95
CA ARG A 212 6.86 0.47 12.25
C ARG A 212 5.93 -0.27 11.32
N TYR A 213 6.37 -0.52 10.08
CA TYR A 213 5.58 -1.17 9.06
C TYR A 213 6.35 -2.32 8.42
N SER A 214 5.67 -3.42 8.17
CA SER A 214 6.21 -4.62 7.55
C SER A 214 5.13 -5.31 6.73
N ARG A 215 5.55 -6.06 5.71
CA ARG A 215 4.66 -6.73 4.76
C ARG A 215 5.32 -8.00 4.24
N SER A 216 4.50 -9.02 3.99
CA SER A 216 4.94 -10.25 3.31
C SER A 216 4.68 -10.18 1.82
N ILE A 217 5.60 -10.66 1.00
CA ILE A 217 5.46 -10.72 -0.46
C ILE A 217 4.40 -11.74 -0.83
N ARG A 218 3.33 -11.29 -1.49
CA ARG A 218 2.22 -12.16 -1.94
C ARG A 218 1.84 -11.78 -3.36
N ALA A 219 1.97 -12.72 -4.29
CA ALA A 219 1.64 -12.48 -5.68
C ALA A 219 0.14 -12.22 -5.88
N CYS A 220 -0.19 -11.30 -6.78
CA CYS A 220 -1.56 -11.11 -7.29
C CYS A 220 -2.02 -12.34 -8.09
N VAL A 221 -3.33 -12.50 -8.28
CA VAL A 221 -3.91 -13.51 -9.18
C VAL A 221 -3.40 -13.33 -10.62
N TYR A 222 -3.06 -12.09 -11.00
CA TYR A 222 -2.39 -11.72 -12.23
C TYR A 222 -0.94 -11.33 -11.93
N PRO A 223 -0.04 -12.31 -11.67
CA PRO A 223 1.30 -12.04 -11.16
C PRO A 223 2.20 -11.37 -12.19
N TYR A 224 1.97 -11.56 -13.49
CA TYR A 224 2.75 -10.93 -14.56
C TYR A 224 1.82 -10.25 -15.56
N PRO A 225 1.31 -9.04 -15.27
CA PRO A 225 0.31 -8.36 -16.10
C PRO A 225 0.73 -8.12 -17.56
N GLU A 226 2.03 -7.95 -17.78
CA GLU A 226 2.62 -7.68 -19.10
C GLU A 226 2.73 -8.94 -19.99
N LEU A 227 2.51 -10.13 -19.40
CA LEU A 227 2.66 -11.42 -20.06
C LEU A 227 1.37 -12.25 -20.02
N THR A 228 0.88 -12.54 -18.81
CA THR A 228 -0.13 -13.59 -18.56
C THR A 228 -1.58 -13.10 -18.58
N GLY A 229 -1.80 -11.80 -18.71
CA GLY A 229 -3.12 -11.17 -18.65
C GLY A 229 -3.18 -10.09 -17.59
N ARG A 230 -4.05 -9.10 -17.78
CA ARG A 230 -4.13 -7.90 -16.96
C ARG A 230 -5.21 -8.04 -15.89
N PRO A 231 -5.06 -7.40 -14.71
CA PRO A 231 -6.05 -7.47 -13.63
C PRO A 231 -7.30 -6.61 -13.90
N VAL A 232 -7.59 -6.32 -15.17
CA VAL A 232 -8.80 -5.61 -15.61
C VAL A 232 -9.36 -6.35 -16.81
N LYS A 233 -10.66 -6.64 -16.79
CA LYS A 233 -11.35 -7.21 -17.95
C LYS A 233 -12.00 -6.07 -18.72
N VAL A 234 -12.05 -6.17 -20.05
CA VAL A 234 -12.58 -5.11 -20.90
C VAL A 234 -13.46 -5.67 -22.00
N LEU A 235 -14.59 -5.02 -22.22
CA LEU A 235 -15.46 -5.20 -23.38
C LEU A 235 -15.52 -3.90 -24.19
N GLU A 236 -15.40 -4.01 -25.49
CA GLU A 236 -15.52 -2.89 -26.43
C GLU A 236 -16.88 -2.91 -27.09
N GLY A 237 -17.46 -1.73 -27.35
CA GLY A 237 -18.73 -1.64 -28.07
C GLY A 237 -19.06 -0.24 -28.56
N LYS A 238 -20.26 -0.09 -29.10
CA LYS A 238 -20.84 1.20 -29.45
C LYS A 238 -21.62 1.73 -28.26
N GLY A 239 -21.28 2.93 -27.81
CA GLY A 239 -21.89 3.57 -26.66
C GLY A 239 -22.94 4.60 -27.03
N SER A 240 -23.84 4.89 -26.10
CA SER A 240 -24.55 6.15 -26.02
C SER A 240 -24.60 6.59 -24.56
N SER A 241 -24.14 7.80 -24.27
CA SER A 241 -24.07 8.34 -22.91
C SER A 241 -24.13 9.86 -22.91
N ASP A 242 -24.55 10.44 -21.79
CA ASP A 242 -24.46 11.87 -21.49
C ASP A 242 -23.13 12.29 -20.84
N ARG A 243 -22.37 11.31 -20.36
CA ARG A 243 -21.13 11.48 -19.58
C ARG A 243 -20.05 10.51 -20.03
N SER A 244 -18.79 10.91 -19.83
CA SER A 244 -17.62 10.13 -20.29
C SER A 244 -17.38 8.89 -19.45
N TYR A 245 -17.91 8.87 -18.22
CA TYR A 245 -17.73 7.78 -17.27
C TYR A 245 -19.01 7.45 -16.51
N VAL A 246 -19.31 6.16 -16.37
CA VAL A 246 -20.35 5.65 -15.45
C VAL A 246 -19.69 4.63 -14.53
N LEU A 247 -19.83 4.81 -13.22
CA LEU A 247 -19.36 3.89 -12.20
C LEU A 247 -20.56 3.15 -11.61
N GLY A 248 -20.43 1.86 -11.35
CA GLY A 248 -21.48 1.08 -10.70
C GLY A 248 -21.11 -0.40 -10.59
N GLU A 249 -21.91 -1.15 -9.84
CA GLU A 249 -21.74 -2.60 -9.71
C GLU A 249 -22.42 -3.32 -10.87
N PHE A 250 -21.77 -4.33 -11.45
CA PHE A 250 -22.37 -5.16 -12.49
C PHE A 250 -23.42 -6.10 -11.90
N SER A 251 -24.63 -6.08 -12.47
CA SER A 251 -25.70 -7.00 -12.07
C SER A 251 -26.47 -7.56 -13.27
N ARG A 252 -26.99 -8.77 -13.11
CA ARG A 252 -27.96 -9.41 -14.00
C ARG A 252 -29.39 -9.07 -13.62
N SER A 253 -29.58 -8.34 -12.51
CA SER A 253 -30.87 -7.80 -12.08
C SER A 253 -30.99 -6.34 -12.53
N ILE A 254 -32.21 -5.91 -12.86
CA ILE A 254 -32.48 -4.51 -13.16
C ILE A 254 -32.66 -3.75 -11.84
N GLY A 255 -31.91 -2.67 -11.65
CA GLY A 255 -32.10 -1.72 -10.56
C GLY A 255 -31.39 -0.41 -10.85
N GLU A 256 -31.92 0.69 -10.33
CA GLU A 256 -31.46 2.06 -10.63
C GLU A 256 -30.00 2.30 -10.23
N ASP A 257 -29.48 1.40 -9.40
CA ASP A 257 -28.16 1.37 -8.79
C ASP A 257 -27.14 0.48 -9.53
N TYR A 258 -27.59 -0.34 -10.50
CA TYR A 258 -26.76 -1.39 -11.10
C TYR A 258 -26.53 -1.20 -12.59
N ILE A 259 -25.32 -1.53 -13.03
CA ILE A 259 -25.00 -1.67 -14.45
C ILE A 259 -25.48 -3.05 -14.89
N TYR A 260 -26.56 -3.10 -15.66
CA TYR A 260 -27.04 -4.36 -16.21
C TYR A 260 -26.12 -4.87 -17.31
N PHE A 261 -25.79 -6.17 -17.31
CA PHE A 261 -25.06 -6.79 -18.42
C PHE A 261 -25.75 -8.05 -18.95
N GLY A 262 -25.74 -8.26 -20.28
CA GLY A 262 -26.36 -9.43 -20.89
C GLY A 262 -26.40 -9.45 -22.40
N ASP A 263 -27.07 -10.45 -22.98
CA ASP A 263 -27.15 -10.55 -24.45
C ASP A 263 -28.18 -9.62 -25.08
N PHE A 264 -29.24 -9.31 -24.34
CA PHE A 264 -30.39 -8.55 -24.80
C PHE A 264 -30.88 -7.60 -23.72
N TYR A 265 -31.55 -6.54 -24.17
CA TYR A 265 -32.13 -5.52 -23.31
C TYR A 265 -33.25 -6.11 -22.42
N PRO A 266 -33.19 -5.92 -21.08
CA PRO A 266 -34.07 -6.60 -20.14
C PRO A 266 -35.33 -5.80 -19.76
N GLY A 267 -35.41 -4.51 -20.15
CA GLY A 267 -36.40 -3.55 -19.68
C GLY A 267 -35.72 -2.31 -19.06
N ASP A 268 -36.52 -1.28 -18.76
CA ASP A 268 -36.03 -0.02 -18.17
C ASP A 268 -35.76 -0.14 -16.66
N GLY A 269 -34.93 0.77 -16.15
CA GLY A 269 -34.69 0.94 -14.72
C GLY A 269 -33.28 0.59 -14.23
N ALA A 270 -32.33 0.22 -15.12
CA ALA A 270 -30.93 0.06 -14.74
C ALA A 270 -30.16 1.40 -14.78
N LEU A 271 -29.07 1.51 -14.00
CA LEU A 271 -28.13 2.65 -14.05
C LEU A 271 -27.53 2.81 -15.44
N ALA A 272 -27.10 1.70 -16.04
CA ALA A 272 -26.57 1.61 -17.40
C ALA A 272 -26.70 0.17 -17.93
N TYR A 273 -26.44 -0.03 -19.23
CA TYR A 273 -26.53 -1.34 -19.87
C TYR A 273 -25.27 -1.69 -20.65
N VAL A 274 -24.83 -2.95 -20.58
CA VAL A 274 -23.75 -3.53 -21.41
C VAL A 274 -24.29 -4.77 -22.11
N LEU A 275 -24.55 -4.65 -23.41
CA LEU A 275 -25.33 -5.63 -24.17
C LEU A 275 -24.58 -6.20 -25.38
N LEU A 276 -24.72 -7.49 -25.65
CA LEU A 276 -24.28 -8.06 -26.93
C LEU A 276 -25.10 -7.46 -28.08
N ASN A 277 -26.42 -7.44 -27.95
CA ASN A 277 -27.34 -6.89 -28.96
C ASN A 277 -28.30 -5.89 -28.32
N GLY A 278 -28.37 -4.67 -28.87
CA GLY A 278 -29.26 -3.62 -28.39
C GLY A 278 -29.37 -2.41 -29.32
N SER A 279 -30.20 -1.46 -28.94
CA SER A 279 -30.34 -0.15 -29.59
C SER A 279 -29.66 0.93 -28.74
N LEU A 280 -29.16 1.98 -29.38
CA LEU A 280 -28.64 3.17 -28.69
C LEU A 280 -29.75 4.14 -28.26
N GLU A 281 -31.01 3.90 -28.67
CA GLU A 281 -32.16 4.77 -28.36
C GLU A 281 -32.78 4.42 -27.00
N LEU A 282 -32.01 4.60 -25.92
CA LEU A 282 -32.49 4.46 -24.54
C LEU A 282 -32.37 5.78 -23.77
N SER A 283 -33.01 5.85 -22.60
CA SER A 283 -32.90 6.99 -21.68
C SER A 283 -31.71 6.92 -20.72
N ALA A 284 -31.00 5.79 -20.67
CA ALA A 284 -29.86 5.56 -19.78
C ALA A 284 -28.61 5.14 -20.58
N PRO A 285 -27.40 5.38 -20.04
CA PRO A 285 -26.16 5.03 -20.70
C PRO A 285 -26.11 3.56 -21.12
N ILE A 286 -25.62 3.28 -22.32
CA ILE A 286 -25.63 1.94 -22.88
C ILE A 286 -24.40 1.67 -23.76
N ILE A 287 -23.89 0.45 -23.70
CA ILE A 287 -22.92 -0.12 -24.62
C ILE A 287 -23.57 -1.32 -25.32
N VAL A 288 -23.56 -1.35 -26.65
CA VAL A 288 -24.08 -2.45 -27.48
C VAL A 288 -23.01 -3.00 -28.42
N ASN A 289 -23.28 -4.16 -29.01
CA ASN A 289 -22.36 -4.85 -29.93
C ASN A 289 -21.01 -5.16 -29.26
N THR A 290 -21.08 -5.73 -28.06
CA THR A 290 -19.89 -6.01 -27.26
C THR A 290 -18.95 -7.00 -27.93
N SER A 291 -17.64 -6.73 -27.83
CA SER A 291 -16.58 -7.52 -28.43
C SER A 291 -15.29 -7.46 -27.61
N VAL A 292 -14.40 -8.42 -27.84
CA VAL A 292 -13.02 -8.42 -27.34
C VAL A 292 -12.09 -8.57 -28.55
N GLY A 293 -11.25 -7.57 -28.80
CA GLY A 293 -10.40 -7.55 -29.99
C GLY A 293 -11.19 -7.63 -31.30
N GLY A 294 -12.38 -7.00 -31.33
CA GLY A 294 -13.30 -7.02 -32.47
C GLY A 294 -14.09 -8.32 -32.68
N ILE A 295 -13.89 -9.34 -31.83
CA ILE A 295 -14.68 -10.59 -31.88
C ILE A 295 -15.92 -10.41 -31.00
N PRO A 296 -17.15 -10.51 -31.55
CA PRO A 296 -18.38 -10.38 -30.76
C PRO A 296 -18.44 -11.42 -29.64
N ILE A 297 -18.72 -10.97 -28.41
CA ILE A 297 -18.78 -11.83 -27.24
C ILE A 297 -19.88 -11.38 -26.28
N SER A 298 -20.60 -12.36 -25.72
CA SER A 298 -21.58 -12.13 -24.66
C SER A 298 -20.90 -11.50 -23.44
N PRO A 299 -21.44 -10.40 -22.88
CA PRO A 299 -20.94 -9.82 -21.64
C PRO A 299 -20.91 -10.80 -20.46
N ILE A 300 -21.79 -11.81 -20.47
CA ILE A 300 -21.90 -12.84 -19.43
C ILE A 300 -20.64 -13.72 -19.33
N ASN A 301 -19.83 -13.78 -20.40
CA ASN A 301 -18.60 -14.56 -20.43
C ASN A 301 -17.37 -13.76 -19.98
N VAL A 302 -17.53 -12.47 -19.70
CA VAL A 302 -16.41 -11.56 -19.38
C VAL A 302 -16.65 -10.83 -18.07
N LEU A 303 -17.86 -10.35 -17.80
CA LEU A 303 -18.22 -9.63 -16.59
C LEU A 303 -18.91 -10.58 -15.60
N ASP A 304 -18.63 -10.40 -14.32
CA ASP A 304 -19.23 -11.20 -13.24
C ASP A 304 -20.21 -10.36 -12.39
N GLU A 305 -21.17 -11.05 -11.75
CA GLU A 305 -22.14 -10.42 -10.85
C GLU A 305 -21.44 -9.89 -9.60
N GLY A 306 -21.68 -8.62 -9.26
CA GLY A 306 -21.12 -7.97 -8.07
C GLY A 306 -19.80 -7.24 -8.30
N ASP A 307 -19.24 -7.33 -9.51
CA ASP A 307 -17.93 -6.73 -9.82
C ASP A 307 -18.03 -5.20 -10.04
N ALA A 308 -16.95 -4.49 -9.70
CA ALA A 308 -16.82 -3.05 -9.97
C ALA A 308 -16.77 -2.76 -11.48
N GLY A 309 -17.76 -2.05 -11.97
CA GLY A 309 -17.84 -1.60 -13.35
C GLY A 309 -17.46 -0.14 -13.55
N VAL A 310 -16.65 0.10 -14.59
CA VAL A 310 -16.39 1.44 -15.14
C VAL A 310 -16.71 1.44 -16.63
N LEU A 311 -17.77 2.15 -17.01
CA LEU A 311 -18.09 2.37 -18.42
C LEU A 311 -17.44 3.66 -18.89
N VAL A 312 -16.72 3.59 -19.99
CA VAL A 312 -15.99 4.71 -20.59
C VAL A 312 -16.60 5.02 -21.95
N PHE A 313 -16.90 6.30 -22.20
CA PHE A 313 -17.51 6.80 -23.43
C PHE A 313 -16.65 7.93 -24.00
N ARG A 314 -16.01 7.69 -25.16
CA ARG A 314 -15.11 8.65 -25.81
C ARG A 314 -15.80 9.50 -26.88
N ASN A 315 -15.20 10.65 -27.21
CA ASN A 315 -15.65 11.56 -28.28
C ASN A 315 -17.07 12.08 -28.12
N LEU A 316 -17.50 12.32 -26.87
CA LEU A 316 -18.72 13.07 -26.64
C LEU A 316 -18.52 14.48 -27.21
N SER A 317 -19.49 14.98 -27.99
CA SER A 317 -19.41 16.31 -28.61
C SER A 317 -19.13 17.35 -27.52
N ALA A 318 -18.21 18.30 -27.76
CA ALA A 318 -17.63 19.27 -26.80
C ALA A 318 -18.61 20.27 -26.11
N GLY A 319 -19.77 19.79 -25.69
CA GLY A 319 -20.79 20.49 -24.91
C GLY A 319 -21.51 19.59 -23.88
N SER A 320 -21.11 18.32 -23.72
CA SER A 320 -21.66 17.37 -22.73
C SER A 320 -20.77 17.14 -21.50
N GLU A 321 -19.46 17.39 -21.61
CA GLU A 321 -18.54 17.24 -20.48
C GLU A 321 -18.52 18.54 -19.67
N ARG A 322 -19.18 18.52 -18.51
CA ARG A 322 -19.17 19.60 -17.50
C ARG A 322 -19.66 20.97 -18.01
N LYS A 323 -20.90 21.11 -18.46
CA LYS A 323 -21.54 22.45 -18.48
C LYS A 323 -21.84 22.92 -17.05
N GLY A 324 -20.77 23.22 -16.31
CA GLY A 324 -20.79 23.71 -14.95
C GLY A 324 -21.20 22.71 -13.87
N TRP A 325 -21.78 21.54 -14.17
CA TRP A 325 -22.26 20.58 -13.16
C TRP A 325 -21.16 19.59 -12.75
N CYS A 326 -20.56 19.83 -11.59
CA CYS A 326 -19.37 19.11 -11.09
C CYS A 326 -19.70 17.75 -10.45
N ALA A 327 -20.87 17.61 -9.84
CA ALA A 327 -21.24 16.41 -9.12
C ALA A 327 -22.48 15.77 -9.74
N LEU A 328 -22.24 14.80 -10.63
CA LEU A 328 -23.28 14.19 -11.47
C LEU A 328 -24.25 13.32 -10.65
N SER A 329 -23.86 12.90 -9.44
CA SER A 329 -24.68 12.17 -8.46
C SER A 329 -25.84 12.98 -7.89
N TYR A 330 -25.75 14.31 -7.92
CA TYR A 330 -26.73 15.17 -7.28
C TYR A 330 -27.57 15.92 -8.30
N ASN A 331 -28.87 15.96 -8.01
CA ASN A 331 -29.87 16.49 -8.93
C ASN A 331 -30.11 17.99 -8.76
N TYR A 332 -29.65 18.56 -7.65
CA TYR A 332 -29.86 19.98 -7.35
C TYR A 332 -28.61 20.62 -6.76
N ARG A 333 -28.46 21.92 -7.04
CA ARG A 333 -27.40 22.75 -6.49
C ARG A 333 -27.85 24.19 -6.29
N VAL A 334 -27.04 24.92 -5.55
CA VAL A 334 -27.03 26.38 -5.53
C VAL A 334 -25.60 26.86 -5.79
N ASN A 335 -25.44 27.84 -6.68
CA ASN A 335 -24.16 28.47 -6.90
C ASN A 335 -24.02 29.65 -5.94
N VAL A 336 -22.85 29.78 -5.34
CA VAL A 336 -22.48 30.85 -4.41
C VAL A 336 -21.28 31.59 -4.98
N THR A 337 -21.46 32.87 -5.27
CA THR A 337 -20.38 33.73 -5.76
C THR A 337 -19.85 34.57 -4.62
N ILE A 338 -18.57 34.39 -4.31
CA ILE A 338 -17.81 35.15 -3.31
C ILE A 338 -16.99 36.19 -4.06
N THR A 339 -17.26 37.47 -3.80
CA THR A 339 -16.56 38.59 -4.44
C THR A 339 -15.58 39.21 -3.46
N ASN A 340 -14.32 39.33 -3.88
CA ASN A 340 -13.30 40.11 -3.21
C ASN A 340 -13.14 41.47 -3.90
N PRO A 341 -13.75 42.56 -3.39
CA PRO A 341 -13.58 43.89 -3.97
C PRO A 341 -12.25 44.57 -3.59
N SER A 342 -11.46 43.96 -2.70
CA SER A 342 -10.19 44.53 -2.22
C SER A 342 -9.13 44.57 -3.34
N PRO A 343 -8.22 45.56 -3.33
CA PRO A 343 -7.03 45.55 -4.20
C PRO A 343 -5.99 44.49 -3.82
N THR A 344 -6.18 43.75 -2.72
CA THR A 344 -5.30 42.67 -2.29
C THR A 344 -5.92 41.30 -2.54
N THR A 345 -5.09 40.33 -2.94
CA THR A 345 -5.48 38.93 -3.00
C THR A 345 -5.69 38.39 -1.58
N LEU A 346 -6.82 37.72 -1.37
CA LEU A 346 -7.08 36.96 -0.16
C LEU A 346 -6.56 35.55 -0.37
N THR A 347 -5.60 35.09 0.44
CA THR A 347 -5.00 33.76 0.31
C THR A 347 -5.43 32.88 1.48
N ASN A 348 -6.00 31.71 1.19
CA ASN A 348 -6.49 30.72 2.17
C ASN A 348 -7.34 31.37 3.26
N PHE A 349 -8.28 32.21 2.83
CA PHE A 349 -9.11 33.05 3.67
C PHE A 349 -10.41 32.33 4.06
N GLN A 350 -10.81 32.46 5.33
CA GLN A 350 -12.04 31.86 5.84
C GLN A 350 -13.25 32.74 5.52
N VAL A 351 -14.19 32.23 4.74
CA VAL A 351 -15.39 32.98 4.29
C VAL A 351 -16.65 32.32 4.85
N PRO A 352 -17.49 33.06 5.59
CA PRO A 352 -18.82 32.60 5.95
C PRO A 352 -19.81 32.81 4.81
N ILE A 353 -20.46 31.73 4.38
CA ILE A 353 -21.57 31.70 3.44
C ILE A 353 -22.86 31.63 4.26
N THR A 354 -23.51 32.79 4.44
CA THR A 354 -24.80 32.87 5.13
C THR A 354 -25.92 32.94 4.10
N LEU A 355 -26.80 31.94 4.06
CA LEU A 355 -27.88 31.83 3.08
C LEU A 355 -29.22 31.49 3.73
N LYS A 356 -30.29 31.94 3.09
CA LYS A 356 -31.65 31.46 3.32
C LYS A 356 -32.11 30.71 2.08
N LEU A 357 -31.85 29.42 2.04
CA LEU A 357 -32.13 28.56 0.89
C LEU A 357 -33.62 28.20 0.86
N SER A 358 -34.25 28.35 -0.29
CA SER A 358 -35.63 27.90 -0.52
C SER A 358 -35.74 27.27 -1.91
N SER A 359 -36.61 26.28 -2.06
CA SER A 359 -36.82 25.60 -3.35
C SER A 359 -38.29 25.32 -3.60
N ASN A 360 -38.71 25.44 -4.86
CA ASN A 360 -39.99 24.92 -5.36
C ASN A 360 -39.81 23.61 -6.16
N LYS A 361 -38.57 23.13 -6.33
CA LYS A 361 -38.21 21.98 -7.16
C LYS A 361 -38.00 20.69 -6.35
N ILE A 362 -37.51 20.82 -5.11
CA ILE A 362 -37.24 19.72 -4.20
C ILE A 362 -37.67 20.11 -2.77
N SER A 363 -38.00 19.13 -1.93
CA SER A 363 -38.02 19.35 -0.50
C SER A 363 -36.59 19.42 0.04
N LEU A 364 -36.24 20.52 0.70
CA LEU A 364 -34.90 20.69 1.26
C LEU A 364 -34.66 19.71 2.43
N PRO A 365 -33.44 19.18 2.60
CA PRO A 365 -33.16 18.19 3.64
C PRO A 365 -33.22 18.82 5.05
N GLN A 366 -33.56 17.99 6.06
CA GLN A 366 -33.60 18.42 7.48
C GLN A 366 -32.19 18.60 8.06
N THR A 367 -31.23 17.86 7.51
CA THR A 367 -29.81 17.85 7.85
C THR A 367 -29.00 18.43 6.70
N PRO A 368 -27.73 18.81 6.93
CA PRO A 368 -26.84 19.25 5.85
C PRO A 368 -26.43 18.06 4.99
N ASN A 369 -27.29 17.69 4.04
CA ASN A 369 -26.97 16.72 2.99
C ASN A 369 -26.32 17.47 1.82
N ILE A 370 -25.02 17.76 1.95
CA ILE A 370 -24.34 18.66 1.02
C ILE A 370 -22.94 18.20 0.66
N VAL A 371 -22.50 18.61 -0.53
CA VAL A 371 -21.08 18.64 -0.92
C VAL A 371 -20.79 19.95 -1.65
N VAL A 372 -19.53 20.40 -1.61
CA VAL A 372 -19.12 21.70 -2.16
C VAL A 372 -17.99 21.52 -3.15
N TYR A 373 -18.14 22.10 -4.35
CA TYR A 373 -17.10 22.14 -5.38
C TYR A 373 -16.78 23.57 -5.79
N ASP A 374 -15.58 23.83 -6.27
CA ASP A 374 -15.28 25.08 -6.96
C ASP A 374 -15.56 25.02 -8.47
N GLY A 375 -15.32 26.15 -9.16
CA GLY A 375 -15.60 26.29 -10.58
C GLY A 375 -14.81 25.33 -11.50
N ASP A 376 -13.72 24.76 -11.02
CA ASP A 376 -12.91 23.78 -11.73
C ASP A 376 -13.30 22.32 -11.38
N CYS A 377 -14.35 22.16 -10.57
CA CYS A 377 -14.86 20.89 -10.07
C CYS A 377 -13.92 20.17 -9.09
N ASN A 378 -13.11 20.92 -8.34
CA ASN A 378 -12.39 20.37 -7.21
C ASN A 378 -13.27 20.39 -5.96
N PRO A 379 -13.31 19.31 -5.15
CA PRO A 379 -14.03 19.33 -3.88
C PRO A 379 -13.40 20.36 -2.92
N ILE A 380 -14.24 21.00 -2.12
CA ILE A 380 -13.86 22.06 -1.17
C ILE A 380 -14.28 21.62 0.22
N ASN A 381 -13.31 21.57 1.14
CA ASN A 381 -13.60 21.38 2.56
C ASN A 381 -14.47 22.54 3.06
N PHE A 382 -15.45 22.19 3.90
CA PHE A 382 -16.37 23.15 4.51
C PHE A 382 -16.62 22.81 5.98
N TRP A 383 -17.29 23.71 6.68
CA TRP A 383 -17.87 23.45 8.00
C TRP A 383 -19.24 24.12 8.12
N VAL A 384 -20.24 23.40 8.56
CA VAL A 384 -21.62 23.88 8.74
C VAL A 384 -21.77 24.38 10.18
N GLU A 385 -21.72 25.69 10.37
CA GLU A 385 -21.98 26.30 11.68
C GLU A 385 -23.47 26.24 12.03
N LYS A 386 -24.35 26.36 11.02
CA LYS A 386 -25.79 26.46 11.22
C LYS A 386 -26.56 25.80 10.08
N TRP A 387 -27.59 25.03 10.44
CA TRP A 387 -28.57 24.46 9.52
C TRP A 387 -29.96 24.38 10.19
N GLU A 388 -30.81 25.38 9.98
CA GLU A 388 -32.14 25.46 10.59
C GLU A 388 -33.24 25.43 9.52
N LYS A 389 -33.97 24.32 9.42
CA LYS A 389 -35.10 24.18 8.49
C LYS A 389 -36.41 24.62 9.12
N THR A 390 -37.14 25.52 8.43
CA THR A 390 -38.52 25.90 8.75
C THR A 390 -39.38 25.80 7.49
N GLY A 391 -40.34 24.88 7.46
CA GLY A 391 -41.10 24.60 6.24
C GLY A 391 -40.21 24.03 5.13
N ASN A 392 -40.22 24.63 3.94
CA ASN A 392 -39.29 24.29 2.84
C ASN A 392 -38.17 25.33 2.64
N THR A 393 -37.75 25.95 3.74
CA THR A 393 -36.70 26.96 3.76
C THR A 393 -35.66 26.57 4.80
N VAL A 394 -34.38 26.74 4.49
CA VAL A 394 -33.26 26.46 5.39
C VAL A 394 -32.46 27.73 5.59
N ASP A 395 -32.34 28.18 6.84
CA ASP A 395 -31.42 29.22 7.25
C ASP A 395 -30.07 28.56 7.64
N LEU A 396 -28.99 28.85 6.90
CA LEU A 396 -27.71 28.18 7.03
C LEU A 396 -26.50 29.12 7.08
N ILE A 397 -25.43 28.65 7.72
CA ILE A 397 -24.10 29.26 7.71
C ILE A 397 -23.09 28.15 7.43
N ILE A 398 -22.37 28.26 6.31
CA ILE A 398 -21.31 27.35 5.91
C ILE A 398 -20.00 28.13 5.81
N TRP A 399 -18.93 27.64 6.40
CA TRP A 399 -17.60 28.21 6.28
C TRP A 399 -16.78 27.44 5.26
N VAL A 400 -16.05 28.18 4.43
CA VAL A 400 -15.09 27.63 3.46
C VAL A 400 -13.76 28.35 3.58
N ARG A 401 -12.67 27.66 3.26
CA ARG A 401 -11.33 28.26 3.16
C ARG A 401 -10.91 28.33 1.69
N THR A 402 -10.73 29.54 1.15
CA THR A 402 -10.40 29.70 -0.27
C THR A 402 -9.50 30.92 -0.53
N SER A 403 -8.81 30.90 -1.68
CA SER A 403 -8.05 32.04 -2.19
C SER A 403 -8.85 32.77 -3.28
N ILE A 404 -8.86 34.10 -3.25
CA ILE A 404 -9.61 34.97 -4.17
C ILE A 404 -8.73 36.16 -4.56
N SER A 405 -8.44 36.28 -5.86
CA SER A 405 -7.60 37.36 -6.40
C SER A 405 -8.22 38.74 -6.14
N ALA A 406 -7.36 39.77 -6.08
CA ALA A 406 -7.79 41.16 -5.96
C ALA A 406 -8.83 41.55 -7.02
N GLY A 407 -9.92 42.21 -6.60
CA GLY A 407 -10.98 42.69 -7.48
C GLY A 407 -11.74 41.60 -8.26
N SER A 408 -11.67 40.33 -7.83
CA SER A 408 -12.24 39.20 -8.54
C SER A 408 -13.33 38.49 -7.74
N SER A 409 -14.01 37.54 -8.38
CA SER A 409 -14.98 36.68 -7.70
C SER A 409 -14.66 35.22 -7.96
N LYS A 410 -14.98 34.36 -6.99
CA LYS A 410 -14.93 32.90 -7.13
C LYS A 410 -16.33 32.34 -6.91
N THR A 411 -16.75 31.42 -7.76
CA THR A 411 -18.03 30.71 -7.59
C THR A 411 -17.77 29.31 -7.04
N LEU A 412 -18.58 28.94 -6.06
CA LEU A 412 -18.66 27.60 -5.49
C LEU A 412 -20.04 27.02 -5.81
N SER A 413 -20.10 25.73 -6.09
CA SER A 413 -21.35 24.98 -6.25
C SER A 413 -21.60 24.15 -5.00
N ILE A 414 -22.73 24.39 -4.33
CA ILE A 414 -23.19 23.57 -3.20
C ILE A 414 -24.27 22.64 -3.74
N TYR A 415 -23.97 21.36 -3.83
CA TYR A 415 -24.93 20.32 -4.25
C TYR A 415 -25.67 19.80 -3.03
N PHE A 416 -26.96 19.49 -3.20
CA PHE A 416 -27.80 19.00 -2.12
C PHE A 416 -29.01 18.23 -2.64
N ASP A 417 -29.34 17.12 -2.00
CA ASP A 417 -30.58 16.35 -2.13
C ASP A 417 -30.56 15.20 -1.11
N SER A 418 -31.42 14.18 -1.27
CA SER A 418 -31.47 13.02 -0.39
C SER A 418 -30.34 12.01 -0.60
N SER A 419 -29.64 12.02 -1.75
CA SER A 419 -28.50 11.13 -2.01
C SER A 419 -27.18 11.72 -1.51
N ALA A 420 -27.10 13.04 -1.30
CA ALA A 420 -25.94 13.66 -0.67
C ALA A 420 -25.71 13.17 0.78
N PRO A 421 -24.45 12.94 1.18
CA PRO A 421 -24.10 12.47 2.51
C PRO A 421 -24.47 13.53 3.55
N ILE A 422 -24.86 13.07 4.75
CA ILE A 422 -25.06 13.97 5.90
C ILE A 422 -23.69 14.37 6.40
N GLU A 423 -23.28 15.62 6.15
CA GLU A 423 -21.94 16.09 6.46
C GLU A 423 -21.98 17.51 7.07
N TRP A 424 -21.49 17.61 8.30
CA TRP A 424 -21.31 18.90 8.99
C TRP A 424 -19.95 19.53 8.70
N GLY A 425 -19.02 18.78 8.08
CA GLY A 425 -17.65 19.22 7.81
C GLY A 425 -16.78 19.36 9.06
N ASP A 426 -15.52 19.76 8.87
CA ASP A 426 -14.52 19.89 9.95
C ASP A 426 -14.01 21.34 10.05
N PRO A 427 -14.26 22.04 11.16
CA PRO A 427 -13.79 23.41 11.34
C PRO A 427 -12.25 23.53 11.39
N ASN A 428 -11.53 22.47 11.78
CA ASN A 428 -10.06 22.48 11.83
C ASN A 428 -9.42 22.56 10.44
N LEU A 429 -10.13 22.11 9.40
CA LEU A 429 -9.69 22.26 8.01
C LEU A 429 -9.92 23.69 7.48
N ILE A 430 -10.77 24.47 8.17
CA ILE A 430 -11.19 25.80 7.74
C ILE A 430 -10.40 26.90 8.44
N PHE A 431 -10.38 26.89 9.77
CA PHE A 431 -9.80 27.96 10.59
C PHE A 431 -8.29 27.81 10.79
N GLU A 432 -7.61 28.88 11.20
CA GLU A 432 -6.19 28.78 11.59
C GLU A 432 -6.05 28.07 12.95
N PHE A 433 -7.10 28.15 13.78
CA PHE A 433 -7.28 27.39 15.01
C PHE A 433 -8.76 27.32 15.35
N TYR A 434 -9.24 26.17 15.82
CA TYR A 434 -10.60 25.97 16.31
C TYR A 434 -10.58 25.07 17.54
N GLU A 435 -11.36 25.41 18.55
CA GLU A 435 -11.55 24.62 19.76
C GLU A 435 -12.92 24.92 20.37
N ASP A 436 -13.76 23.89 20.49
CA ASP A 436 -15.07 23.93 21.13
C ASP A 436 -15.20 22.91 22.27
N PHE A 437 -14.16 22.13 22.57
CA PHE A 437 -14.10 21.15 23.66
C PHE A 437 -15.12 20.01 23.58
N GLU A 438 -15.79 19.82 22.43
CA GLU A 438 -16.88 18.84 22.27
C GLU A 438 -16.42 17.38 22.29
N ASP A 439 -15.12 17.13 22.20
CA ASP A 439 -14.50 15.82 22.39
C ASP A 439 -14.39 15.41 23.89
N GLY A 440 -14.79 16.31 24.79
CA GLY A 440 -14.85 16.08 26.23
C GLY A 440 -13.48 15.98 26.91
N ASN A 441 -12.41 16.40 26.25
CA ASN A 441 -11.06 16.43 26.84
C ASN A 441 -10.35 17.77 26.56
N LEU A 442 -9.10 17.90 26.99
CA LEU A 442 -8.28 19.11 26.83
C LEU A 442 -6.89 18.75 26.29
N ASP A 443 -6.83 17.77 25.39
CA ASP A 443 -5.57 17.31 24.82
C ASP A 443 -4.89 18.45 24.03
N GLY A 444 -3.56 18.55 24.21
CA GLY A 444 -2.76 19.65 23.65
C GLY A 444 -2.85 20.98 24.42
N TRP A 445 -3.61 21.05 25.51
CA TRP A 445 -3.58 22.18 26.45
C TRP A 445 -2.64 21.92 27.63
N GLU A 446 -1.98 22.98 28.08
CA GLU A 446 -1.11 22.94 29.26
C GLU A 446 -1.76 23.68 30.43
N PHE A 447 -1.43 23.26 31.65
CA PHE A 447 -2.02 23.79 32.89
C PHE A 447 -0.96 24.35 33.82
N ALA A 448 -1.34 25.36 34.61
CA ALA A 448 -0.50 25.89 35.68
C ALA A 448 -1.35 26.26 36.91
N GLY A 449 -0.78 26.07 38.10
CA GLY A 449 -1.47 26.28 39.37
C GLY A 449 -1.69 24.97 40.14
N PRO A 450 -2.40 25.03 41.28
CA PRO A 450 -2.60 23.86 42.14
C PRO A 450 -3.65 22.87 41.61
N THR A 451 -4.51 23.30 40.67
CA THR A 451 -5.56 22.49 40.06
C THR A 451 -5.65 22.74 38.56
N ASN A 452 -5.85 21.67 37.79
CA ASN A 452 -5.95 21.72 36.33
C ASN A 452 -7.36 22.14 35.89
N TRP A 453 -7.45 22.66 34.67
CA TRP A 453 -8.73 22.83 33.99
C TRP A 453 -9.21 21.47 33.46
N THR A 454 -10.52 21.36 33.23
CA THR A 454 -11.18 20.14 32.73
C THR A 454 -12.28 20.52 31.75
N ALA A 455 -12.47 19.74 30.69
CA ALA A 455 -13.69 19.82 29.89
C ALA A 455 -14.90 19.38 30.74
N THR A 456 -16.05 20.04 30.57
CA THR A 456 -17.23 19.80 31.40
C THR A 456 -18.53 20.09 30.68
N THR A 457 -19.60 19.42 31.11
CA THR A 457 -20.98 19.65 30.66
C THR A 457 -21.82 20.50 31.61
N ASP A 458 -21.20 21.08 32.65
CA ASP A 458 -21.91 21.88 33.67
C ASP A 458 -22.58 23.14 33.07
N ASP A 459 -21.89 23.78 32.12
CA ASP A 459 -22.35 24.95 31.37
C ASP A 459 -21.50 25.04 30.10
N ALA A 460 -22.11 25.33 28.96
CA ALA A 460 -21.43 25.44 27.68
C ALA A 460 -22.07 26.57 26.86
N ARG A 461 -21.26 27.28 26.07
CA ARG A 461 -21.75 28.30 25.15
C ARG A 461 -22.25 27.66 23.87
N SER A 462 -21.50 26.72 23.33
CA SER A 462 -21.86 25.90 22.16
C SER A 462 -21.91 24.44 22.57
N GLY A 463 -22.62 23.61 21.81
CA GLY A 463 -22.65 22.17 22.02
C GLY A 463 -22.96 21.75 23.47
N SER A 464 -22.24 20.76 23.96
CA SER A 464 -22.41 20.15 25.28
C SER A 464 -21.26 20.41 26.24
N TYR A 465 -20.06 20.77 25.74
CA TYR A 465 -18.86 20.88 26.56
C TYR A 465 -18.28 22.29 26.56
N SER A 466 -17.57 22.64 27.64
CA SER A 466 -16.69 23.80 27.68
C SER A 466 -15.50 23.53 28.61
N ALA A 467 -14.47 24.37 28.57
CA ALA A 467 -13.35 24.29 29.49
C ALA A 467 -13.66 25.00 30.80
N LYS A 468 -13.58 24.28 31.93
CA LYS A 468 -13.78 24.79 33.29
C LYS A 468 -12.49 24.83 34.07
N SER A 469 -12.26 25.94 34.78
CA SER A 469 -11.12 26.10 35.68
C SER A 469 -11.13 25.11 36.84
N GLY A 470 -9.95 24.74 37.32
CA GLY A 470 -9.83 23.95 38.55
C GLY A 470 -10.37 24.67 39.77
N VAL A 471 -10.93 23.90 40.72
CA VAL A 471 -11.42 24.43 42.00
C VAL A 471 -10.23 24.86 42.86
N LEU A 472 -10.31 26.04 43.48
CA LEU A 472 -9.23 26.61 44.29
C LEU A 472 -9.52 26.45 45.79
N SER A 473 -8.48 26.28 46.60
CA SER A 473 -8.58 26.15 48.06
C SER A 473 -8.51 27.50 48.78
N SER A 474 -7.96 28.54 48.14
CA SER A 474 -7.85 29.88 48.71
C SER A 474 -7.77 31.01 47.68
N LYS A 475 -8.08 32.25 48.09
CA LYS A 475 -7.92 33.48 47.27
C LYS A 475 -6.49 33.84 46.84
N ARG A 476 -5.48 33.08 47.27
CA ARG A 476 -4.07 33.31 46.89
C ARG A 476 -3.65 32.45 45.70
N GLU A 477 -4.50 31.51 45.30
CA GLU A 477 -4.23 30.56 44.23
C GLU A 477 -4.80 31.05 42.91
N THR A 478 -4.31 30.46 41.82
CA THR A 478 -4.76 30.73 40.46
C THR A 478 -4.63 29.44 39.67
N SER A 479 -5.66 29.09 38.90
CA SER A 479 -5.65 27.95 37.99
C SER A 479 -5.66 28.48 36.55
N CYS A 480 -4.69 28.09 35.76
CA CYS A 480 -4.51 28.56 34.39
C CYS A 480 -4.51 27.41 33.39
N MET A 481 -5.03 27.70 32.19
CA MET A 481 -4.97 26.86 31.00
C MET A 481 -4.37 27.69 29.87
N TYR A 482 -3.45 27.10 29.10
CA TYR A 482 -2.78 27.79 28.00
C TYR A 482 -2.35 26.83 26.89
N ARG A 483 -2.17 27.40 25.70
CA ARG A 483 -1.70 26.68 24.52
C ARG A 483 -0.91 27.63 23.64
N THR A 484 0.04 27.07 22.90
CA THR A 484 0.75 27.79 21.84
C THR A 484 0.00 27.61 20.52
N VAL A 485 -0.33 28.72 19.87
CA VAL A 485 -0.98 28.77 18.56
C VAL A 485 -0.09 29.54 17.59
N THR A 486 -0.12 29.19 16.30
CA THR A 486 0.65 29.88 15.27
C THR A 486 -0.29 30.40 14.21
N VAL A 487 -0.12 31.66 13.81
CA VAL A 487 -0.94 32.30 12.78
C VAL A 487 -0.09 32.74 11.59
N SER A 488 -0.55 32.42 10.39
CA SER A 488 0.20 32.64 9.14
C SER A 488 0.00 34.03 8.52
N GLY A 489 -1.04 34.75 8.94
CA GLY A 489 -1.46 36.04 8.42
C GLY A 489 -2.04 36.92 9.54
N ASP A 490 -2.28 38.20 9.24
CA ASP A 490 -3.10 39.04 10.12
C ASP A 490 -4.44 38.33 10.37
N SER A 491 -4.79 38.14 11.64
CA SER A 491 -5.86 37.25 12.10
C SER A 491 -6.65 37.88 13.25
N GLU A 492 -7.85 37.40 13.47
CA GLU A 492 -8.69 37.69 14.63
C GLU A 492 -8.82 36.41 15.46
N LEU A 493 -8.41 36.50 16.73
CA LEU A 493 -8.75 35.53 17.76
C LEU A 493 -10.08 35.94 18.39
N SER A 494 -11.03 35.01 18.46
CA SER A 494 -12.27 35.17 19.22
C SER A 494 -12.48 34.02 20.19
N PHE A 495 -13.10 34.28 21.34
CA PHE A 495 -13.50 33.25 22.29
C PHE A 495 -14.65 33.72 23.18
N TRP A 496 -15.39 32.75 23.72
CA TRP A 496 -16.39 32.98 24.74
C TRP A 496 -15.85 32.64 26.12
N TRP A 497 -16.22 33.46 27.11
CA TRP A 497 -15.81 33.25 28.49
C TRP A 497 -16.82 33.82 29.49
N LYS A 498 -16.84 33.25 30.69
CA LYS A 498 -17.61 33.75 31.84
C LYS A 498 -17.00 33.25 33.15
N VAL A 499 -17.47 33.81 34.26
CA VAL A 499 -17.35 33.19 35.58
C VAL A 499 -18.69 32.65 36.03
N ASN A 500 -18.71 31.62 36.87
CA ASN A 500 -19.99 31.07 37.33
C ASN A 500 -20.74 32.03 38.28
N ASN A 501 -19.99 32.83 39.04
CA ASN A 501 -20.54 33.80 39.97
C ASN A 501 -19.65 35.05 40.08
N ASN A 502 -20.23 36.14 40.61
CA ASN A 502 -19.57 37.44 40.76
C ASN A 502 -18.46 37.50 41.83
N LYS A 503 -17.89 36.35 42.23
CA LYS A 503 -16.83 36.23 43.24
C LYS A 503 -15.54 35.64 42.68
N GLY A 504 -15.50 35.27 41.41
CA GLY A 504 -14.29 34.91 40.67
C GLY A 504 -13.88 36.01 39.68
N ILE A 505 -12.61 36.01 39.28
CA ILE A 505 -12.07 36.83 38.21
C ILE A 505 -11.41 35.87 37.22
N LEU A 506 -11.80 35.97 35.95
CA LEU A 506 -11.14 35.25 34.86
C LEU A 506 -10.34 36.25 34.03
N SER A 507 -9.06 35.97 33.84
CA SER A 507 -8.11 36.87 33.19
C SER A 507 -7.56 36.22 31.92
N PHE A 508 -7.54 36.97 30.81
CA PHE A 508 -6.96 36.52 29.55
C PHE A 508 -5.61 37.19 29.30
N TYR A 509 -4.62 36.38 28.95
CA TYR A 509 -3.26 36.80 28.64
C TYR A 509 -2.89 36.37 27.22
N LEU A 510 -2.21 37.26 26.50
CA LEU A 510 -1.60 36.97 25.21
C LEU A 510 -0.09 37.20 25.33
N ASN A 511 0.72 36.17 25.08
CA ASN A 511 2.18 36.20 25.30
C ASN A 511 2.55 36.69 26.71
N ASN A 512 1.87 36.13 27.73
CA ASN A 512 2.02 36.49 29.14
C ASN A 512 1.66 37.95 29.51
N THR A 513 1.18 38.75 28.56
CA THR A 513 0.69 40.11 28.83
C THR A 513 -0.81 40.06 29.10
N LEU A 514 -1.26 40.59 30.23
CA LEU A 514 -2.68 40.68 30.57
C LEU A 514 -3.40 41.57 29.55
N LYS A 515 -4.44 41.04 28.92
CA LYS A 515 -5.25 41.76 27.93
C LYS A 515 -6.58 42.22 28.48
N ASP A 516 -7.27 41.36 29.22
CA ASP A 516 -8.59 41.69 29.78
C ASP A 516 -8.92 40.80 30.98
N THR A 517 -9.93 41.20 31.76
CA THR A 517 -10.47 40.45 32.90
C THR A 517 -11.99 40.53 32.92
N THR A 518 -12.66 39.44 33.28
CA THR A 518 -14.12 39.42 33.49
C THR A 518 -14.51 38.89 34.87
N THR A 519 -15.62 39.43 35.36
CA THR A 519 -16.37 38.94 36.54
C THR A 519 -17.83 38.67 36.17
N ASN A 520 -18.16 38.68 34.87
CA ASN A 520 -19.51 38.53 34.36
C ASN A 520 -19.96 37.06 34.41
N THR A 521 -21.23 36.87 34.77
CA THR A 521 -21.86 35.55 34.90
C THR A 521 -22.54 35.07 33.62
N ASN A 522 -22.79 35.99 32.69
CA ASN A 522 -23.23 35.65 31.33
C ASN A 522 -22.03 35.49 30.41
N TRP A 523 -22.12 34.56 29.47
CA TRP A 523 -21.14 34.38 28.39
C TRP A 523 -20.90 35.69 27.64
N GLN A 524 -19.63 36.06 27.49
CA GLN A 524 -19.22 37.23 26.72
C GLN A 524 -18.30 36.80 25.59
N ASN A 525 -18.44 37.38 24.41
CA ASN A 525 -17.47 37.21 23.32
C ASN A 525 -16.36 38.25 23.45
N LYS A 526 -15.11 37.85 23.21
CA LYS A 526 -13.96 38.75 23.11
C LYS A 526 -13.21 38.49 21.82
N THR A 527 -12.74 39.56 21.19
CA THR A 527 -11.94 39.50 19.98
C THR A 527 -10.63 40.25 20.14
N TYR A 528 -9.56 39.77 19.50
CA TYR A 528 -8.24 40.37 19.48
C TYR A 528 -7.60 40.21 18.10
N GLU A 529 -7.00 41.28 17.58
CA GLU A 529 -6.18 41.22 16.38
C GLU A 529 -4.81 40.61 16.68
N LEU A 530 -4.37 39.72 15.81
CA LEU A 530 -3.10 39.01 15.86
C LEU A 530 -2.35 39.28 14.54
N SER A 531 -1.07 39.60 14.64
CA SER A 531 -0.18 39.66 13.47
C SER A 531 0.48 38.29 13.24
N PRO A 532 1.07 37.99 12.07
CA PRO A 532 1.72 36.71 11.82
C PRO A 532 2.82 36.41 12.86
N SER A 533 2.61 35.40 13.71
CA SER A 533 3.57 34.97 14.75
C SER A 533 3.08 33.71 15.46
N SER A 534 3.89 33.22 16.40
CA SER A 534 3.46 32.29 17.44
C SER A 534 2.99 33.05 18.68
N TYR A 535 1.87 32.63 19.25
CA TYR A 535 1.26 33.22 20.43
C TYR A 535 0.98 32.16 21.50
N VAL A 536 1.22 32.52 22.76
CA VAL A 536 0.68 31.80 23.91
C VAL A 536 -0.63 32.47 24.32
N ILE A 537 -1.74 31.77 24.10
CA ILE A 537 -3.07 32.15 24.59
C ILE A 537 -3.28 31.50 25.96
N LYS A 538 -3.64 32.29 26.96
CA LYS A 538 -3.74 31.81 28.35
C LYS A 538 -4.92 32.42 29.09
N TRP A 539 -5.70 31.57 29.74
CA TRP A 539 -6.76 31.96 30.65
C TRP A 539 -6.40 31.55 32.07
N CYS A 540 -6.57 32.46 33.02
CA CYS A 540 -6.28 32.20 34.43
C CYS A 540 -7.46 32.64 35.29
N PHE A 541 -7.97 31.71 36.07
CA PHE A 541 -9.03 31.96 37.04
C PHE A 541 -8.46 32.11 38.44
N ASN A 542 -8.92 33.13 39.15
CA ASN A 542 -8.71 33.29 40.58
C ASN A 542 -10.02 33.72 41.27
N THR A 543 -10.03 33.58 42.60
CA THR A 543 -11.22 33.84 43.42
C THR A 543 -10.95 34.94 44.44
N THR A 544 -11.97 35.74 44.72
CA THR A 544 -11.92 36.78 45.76
C THR A 544 -12.23 36.22 47.16
N LYS A 545 -12.73 34.97 47.25
CA LYS A 545 -13.15 34.34 48.52
C LYS A 545 -12.00 33.67 49.26
N ARG A 546 -11.97 33.85 50.59
CA ARG A 546 -11.01 33.15 51.45
C ARG A 546 -11.19 31.62 51.40
N ASN A 547 -12.43 31.14 51.35
CA ASN A 547 -12.79 29.72 51.24
C ASN A 547 -13.70 29.55 50.00
N PRO A 548 -13.13 29.25 48.83
CA PRO A 548 -13.90 29.05 47.59
C PRO A 548 -14.72 27.75 47.65
N LYS A 549 -15.81 27.70 46.89
CA LYS A 549 -16.63 26.51 46.67
C LYS A 549 -16.38 25.94 45.28
N ASP A 550 -16.81 24.71 45.04
CA ASP A 550 -16.72 24.07 43.72
C ASP A 550 -17.43 24.84 42.60
N SER A 551 -18.43 25.66 42.96
CA SER A 551 -19.13 26.55 42.03
C SER A 551 -18.36 27.84 41.71
N ASP A 552 -17.24 28.15 42.38
CA ASP A 552 -16.45 29.36 42.15
C ASP A 552 -15.39 29.09 41.07
N VAL A 553 -15.83 29.02 39.81
CA VAL A 553 -15.01 28.65 38.63
C VAL A 553 -15.20 29.62 37.46
N GLY A 554 -14.28 29.59 36.51
CA GLY A 554 -14.36 30.25 35.21
C GLY A 554 -14.55 29.24 34.08
N TYR A 555 -15.20 29.68 33.00
CA TYR A 555 -15.44 28.88 31.80
C TYR A 555 -14.91 29.60 30.56
N VAL A 556 -14.39 28.83 29.61
CA VAL A 556 -13.95 29.27 28.28
C VAL A 556 -14.51 28.30 27.25
N ASP A 557 -14.97 28.82 26.12
CA ASP A 557 -15.58 28.03 25.06
C ASP A 557 -15.43 28.71 23.68
N LEU A 558 -15.55 27.92 22.61
CA LEU A 558 -15.58 28.32 21.20
C LEU A 558 -14.47 29.32 20.84
N ILE A 559 -13.23 28.84 20.92
CA ILE A 559 -12.02 29.58 20.57
C ILE A 559 -11.77 29.41 19.07
N ILE A 560 -11.77 30.52 18.35
CA ILE A 560 -11.61 30.54 16.89
C ILE A 560 -10.51 31.53 16.54
N ILE A 561 -9.60 31.13 15.66
CA ILE A 561 -8.66 32.04 15.00
C ILE A 561 -8.88 31.98 13.49
N ARG A 562 -9.17 33.14 12.90
CA ARG A 562 -9.43 33.29 11.46
C ARG A 562 -8.69 34.49 10.90
N LYS A 563 -8.40 34.52 9.60
CA LYS A 563 -7.72 35.68 8.99
C LYS A 563 -8.56 36.95 9.05
N ALA A 564 -7.90 38.07 9.31
CA ALA A 564 -8.46 39.41 9.27
C ALA A 564 -8.28 40.01 7.86
N GLY A 565 -9.12 40.98 7.49
CA GLY A 565 -8.98 41.71 6.22
C GLY A 565 -10.02 41.40 5.12
N GLY A 566 -11.11 40.71 5.45
CA GLY A 566 -12.23 40.43 4.53
C GLY A 566 -13.27 41.56 4.44
N SER A 567 -12.93 42.79 4.83
CA SER A 567 -13.90 43.89 4.85
C SER A 567 -14.39 44.20 3.44
N GLY A 568 -15.70 44.02 3.20
CA GLY A 568 -16.32 44.18 1.89
C GLY A 568 -16.43 42.90 1.06
N VAL A 569 -15.92 41.75 1.52
CA VAL A 569 -16.23 40.46 0.88
C VAL A 569 -17.74 40.27 0.90
N SER A 570 -18.31 40.01 -0.27
CA SER A 570 -19.75 39.80 -0.42
C SER A 570 -20.01 38.41 -0.97
N VAL A 571 -21.11 37.82 -0.50
CA VAL A 571 -21.56 36.50 -0.90
C VAL A 571 -22.95 36.64 -1.50
N THR A 572 -23.12 36.15 -2.71
CA THR A 572 -24.42 36.08 -3.39
C THR A 572 -24.71 34.65 -3.80
N SER A 573 -25.98 34.28 -3.92
CA SER A 573 -26.39 32.94 -4.34
C SER A 573 -27.33 33.00 -5.55
N SER A 574 -27.28 31.96 -6.38
CA SER A 574 -28.27 31.74 -7.43
C SER A 574 -29.56 31.12 -6.85
N GLU A 575 -30.59 31.01 -7.68
CA GLU A 575 -31.72 30.14 -7.36
C GLU A 575 -31.30 28.66 -7.40
N VAL A 576 -32.12 27.79 -6.81
CA VAL A 576 -31.90 26.35 -6.88
C VAL A 576 -31.99 25.88 -8.34
N GLU A 577 -30.88 25.35 -8.84
CA GLU A 577 -30.76 24.78 -10.17
C GLU A 577 -31.07 23.28 -10.11
N SER A 578 -31.70 22.75 -11.16
CA SER A 578 -31.78 21.31 -11.37
C SER A 578 -30.67 20.89 -12.31
N LYS A 579 -30.18 19.67 -12.14
CA LYS A 579 -29.21 19.07 -13.04
C LYS A 579 -29.75 19.15 -14.48
N PRO A 580 -28.99 19.71 -15.43
CA PRO A 580 -29.42 19.74 -16.82
C PRO A 580 -29.61 18.32 -17.35
N GLU A 581 -30.71 18.08 -18.07
CA GLU A 581 -30.85 16.87 -18.87
C GLU A 581 -29.93 17.01 -20.10
N TYR A 582 -29.03 16.05 -20.25
CA TYR A 582 -28.13 15.98 -21.38
C TYR A 582 -28.59 14.84 -22.30
N PRO A 583 -28.87 15.11 -23.59
CA PRO A 583 -29.25 14.05 -24.51
C PRO A 583 -28.06 13.11 -24.73
N LEU A 584 -28.30 11.79 -24.66
CA LEU A 584 -27.26 10.78 -24.89
C LEU A 584 -26.64 10.97 -26.29
N GLN A 585 -25.32 10.88 -26.37
CA GLN A 585 -24.57 11.00 -27.61
C GLN A 585 -23.92 9.66 -27.98
N PRO A 586 -24.03 9.21 -29.24
CA PRO A 586 -23.30 8.04 -29.71
C PRO A 586 -21.77 8.22 -29.54
N SER A 587 -21.10 7.18 -29.07
CA SER A 587 -19.68 7.17 -28.77
C SER A 587 -19.04 5.82 -29.05
N VAL A 588 -17.71 5.79 -29.08
CA VAL A 588 -16.96 4.54 -28.89
C VAL A 588 -16.88 4.31 -27.39
N ALA A 589 -17.25 3.11 -26.93
CA ALA A 589 -17.37 2.85 -25.52
C ALA A 589 -16.75 1.53 -25.10
N LYS A 590 -16.38 1.46 -23.83
CA LYS A 590 -15.84 0.26 -23.21
C LYS A 590 -16.42 0.06 -21.82
N ALA A 591 -16.62 -1.20 -21.45
CA ALA A 591 -16.94 -1.61 -20.10
C ALA A 591 -15.69 -2.26 -19.49
N TYR A 592 -15.19 -1.69 -18.41
CA TYR A 592 -14.11 -2.26 -17.60
C TYR A 592 -14.68 -2.91 -16.35
N ASP A 593 -14.23 -4.13 -16.09
CA ASP A 593 -14.36 -4.79 -14.80
C ASP A 593 -13.03 -4.65 -14.05
N LEU A 594 -13.08 -3.93 -12.93
CA LEU A 594 -11.93 -3.60 -12.09
C LEU A 594 -11.78 -4.52 -10.88
N GLN A 595 -12.71 -5.45 -10.65
CA GLN A 595 -12.71 -6.28 -9.45
C GLN A 595 -11.38 -7.02 -9.25
N PRO A 596 -10.75 -7.63 -10.27
CA PRO A 596 -9.49 -8.35 -10.06
C PRO A 596 -8.32 -7.44 -9.64
N PHE A 597 -8.33 -6.18 -10.06
CA PHE A 597 -7.34 -5.19 -9.63
C PHE A 597 -7.59 -4.75 -8.20
N LEU A 598 -8.85 -4.44 -7.86
CA LEU A 598 -9.28 -4.04 -6.53
C LEU A 598 -9.00 -5.11 -5.47
N GLU A 599 -9.22 -6.38 -5.78
CA GLU A 599 -8.83 -7.50 -4.92
C GLU A 599 -7.34 -7.50 -4.62
N CYS A 600 -6.49 -7.30 -5.63
CA CYS A 600 -5.05 -7.23 -5.43
C CYS A 600 -4.61 -5.99 -4.65
N LEU A 601 -5.32 -4.86 -4.75
CA LEU A 601 -5.08 -3.68 -3.91
C LEU A 601 -5.46 -3.94 -2.45
N LEU A 602 -6.68 -4.43 -2.19
CA LEU A 602 -7.19 -4.70 -0.85
C LEU A 602 -6.39 -5.75 -0.11
N GLU A 603 -6.04 -6.83 -0.81
CA GLU A 603 -5.26 -7.91 -0.23
C GLU A 603 -3.76 -7.61 -0.22
N GLN A 604 -3.38 -6.40 -0.62
CA GLN A 604 -2.00 -5.95 -0.58
C GLN A 604 -1.09 -6.95 -1.33
N ARG A 605 -1.45 -7.28 -2.57
CA ARG A 605 -0.71 -8.19 -3.44
C ARG A 605 0.32 -7.45 -4.30
N TYR A 606 1.24 -8.23 -4.87
CA TYR A 606 2.37 -7.79 -5.67
C TYR A 606 2.18 -8.20 -7.13
N PHE A 607 2.62 -7.32 -8.02
CA PHE A 607 2.72 -7.55 -9.45
C PHE A 607 4.19 -7.64 -9.84
N GLY A 608 4.50 -8.57 -10.74
CA GLY A 608 5.77 -8.67 -11.43
C GLY A 608 5.75 -7.80 -12.69
N VAL A 609 6.63 -6.78 -12.73
CA VAL A 609 6.71 -5.79 -13.80
C VAL A 609 8.17 -5.52 -14.16
N TYR A 610 8.47 -5.16 -15.42
CA TYR A 610 9.87 -4.95 -15.84
C TYR A 610 10.53 -3.79 -15.10
N ASN A 611 9.85 -2.64 -14.99
CA ASN A 611 10.42 -1.41 -14.42
C ASN A 611 10.29 -1.31 -12.87
N GLY A 612 10.10 -2.44 -12.19
CA GLY A 612 9.94 -2.49 -10.73
C GLY A 612 11.23 -2.86 -10.02
N TRP A 613 11.31 -2.61 -8.71
CA TRP A 613 12.46 -3.04 -7.91
C TRP A 613 12.39 -4.54 -7.63
N SER A 614 13.41 -5.28 -8.02
CA SER A 614 13.57 -6.69 -7.67
C SER A 614 13.84 -6.87 -6.17
N ILE A 615 13.76 -8.11 -5.68
CA ILE A 615 14.09 -8.42 -4.29
C ILE A 615 15.52 -8.05 -3.89
N PHE A 616 16.47 -8.05 -4.83
CA PHE A 616 17.85 -7.63 -4.55
C PHE A 616 17.98 -6.13 -4.38
N GLU A 617 17.31 -5.37 -5.22
CA GLU A 617 17.23 -3.90 -5.09
C GLU A 617 16.50 -3.49 -3.81
N ARG A 618 15.51 -4.27 -3.38
CA ARG A 618 14.81 -4.10 -2.09
C ARG A 618 15.72 -4.39 -0.88
N LEU A 619 16.66 -5.33 -0.99
CA LEU A 619 17.70 -5.55 0.04
C LEU A 619 18.75 -4.42 0.05
N GLU A 620 19.02 -3.81 -1.11
CA GLU A 620 19.99 -2.72 -1.27
C GLU A 620 19.40 -1.33 -1.00
N GLY A 621 18.07 -1.20 -1.01
CA GLY A 621 17.39 0.09 -0.92
C GLY A 621 17.66 1.02 -2.11
N SER A 622 18.09 0.48 -3.25
CA SER A 622 18.47 1.23 -4.46
C SER A 622 18.15 0.47 -5.75
N TYR A 623 17.90 1.21 -6.83
CA TYR A 623 17.66 0.73 -8.20
C TYR A 623 18.93 0.71 -9.06
N ASP A 624 20.10 1.10 -8.52
CA ASP A 624 21.32 1.35 -9.31
C ASP A 624 21.85 0.10 -10.04
N ASN A 625 21.48 -1.09 -9.59
CA ASN A 625 21.95 -2.36 -10.14
C ASN A 625 20.93 -3.09 -11.03
N HIS A 626 19.78 -2.47 -11.32
CA HIS A 626 18.67 -3.11 -12.06
C HIS A 626 19.12 -3.80 -13.35
N GLU A 627 19.77 -3.05 -14.25
CA GLU A 627 20.17 -3.54 -15.58
C GLU A 627 21.08 -4.78 -15.48
N LYS A 628 21.96 -4.83 -14.48
CA LYS A 628 22.86 -5.98 -14.27
C LYS A 628 22.08 -7.22 -13.81
N TYR A 629 21.09 -7.03 -12.95
CA TYR A 629 20.24 -8.12 -12.49
C TYR A 629 19.33 -8.63 -13.60
N GLU A 630 18.78 -7.72 -14.40
CA GLU A 630 17.93 -8.06 -15.54
C GLU A 630 18.73 -8.79 -16.62
N GLU A 631 19.93 -8.32 -16.99
CA GLU A 631 20.80 -9.00 -17.97
C GLU A 631 21.14 -10.42 -17.51
N LEU A 632 21.46 -10.59 -16.23
CA LEU A 632 21.76 -11.91 -15.66
C LEU A 632 20.52 -12.83 -15.64
N ALA A 633 19.34 -12.28 -15.35
CA ALA A 633 18.07 -12.99 -15.36
C ALA A 633 17.74 -13.46 -16.79
N ASN A 634 17.74 -12.55 -17.77
CA ASN A 634 17.42 -12.83 -19.18
C ASN A 634 18.34 -13.91 -19.74
N LYS A 635 19.65 -13.78 -19.53
CA LYS A 635 20.62 -14.80 -19.93
C LYS A 635 20.34 -16.16 -19.28
N THR A 636 19.96 -16.18 -18.01
CA THR A 636 19.67 -17.42 -17.30
C THR A 636 18.35 -18.04 -17.75
N GLN A 637 17.36 -17.22 -18.08
CA GLN A 637 16.09 -17.67 -18.66
C GLN A 637 16.32 -18.30 -20.05
N ASP A 638 17.19 -17.70 -20.89
CA ASP A 638 17.61 -18.27 -22.18
C ASP A 638 18.31 -19.62 -22.00
N GLU A 639 19.23 -19.72 -21.03
CA GLU A 639 19.95 -20.96 -20.70
C GLU A 639 18.98 -22.09 -20.28
N LEU A 640 17.86 -21.75 -19.64
CA LEU A 640 16.83 -22.68 -19.18
C LEU A 640 15.72 -22.92 -20.21
N GLY A 641 15.68 -22.14 -21.29
CA GLY A 641 14.61 -22.17 -22.29
C GLY A 641 13.25 -21.75 -21.73
N ILE A 642 13.22 -20.85 -20.75
CA ILE A 642 11.99 -20.32 -20.16
C ILE A 642 11.69 -18.94 -20.73
N SER A 643 10.50 -18.80 -21.29
CA SER A 643 9.96 -17.55 -21.81
C SER A 643 8.44 -17.68 -21.91
N TYR A 644 7.75 -16.55 -22.07
CA TYR A 644 6.33 -16.50 -22.37
C TYR A 644 6.15 -15.73 -23.68
N GLU A 645 5.63 -16.39 -24.73
CA GLU A 645 5.48 -15.80 -26.07
C GLU A 645 6.75 -15.06 -26.55
N ASP A 646 7.90 -15.72 -26.44
CA ASP A 646 9.23 -15.20 -26.80
C ASP A 646 9.70 -13.97 -25.97
N LYS A 647 9.08 -13.71 -24.82
CA LYS A 647 9.50 -12.67 -23.86
C LYS A 647 10.02 -13.27 -22.55
N HIS A 648 11.02 -12.63 -21.96
CA HIS A 648 11.54 -12.95 -20.63
C HIS A 648 10.55 -12.56 -19.53
N TYR A 649 10.51 -13.30 -18.43
CA TYR A 649 9.80 -12.90 -17.22
C TYR A 649 10.47 -11.69 -16.57
N PRO A 650 9.72 -10.68 -16.11
CA PRO A 650 10.29 -9.53 -15.42
C PRO A 650 10.87 -9.93 -14.06
N ILE A 651 11.80 -9.11 -13.55
CA ILE A 651 12.41 -9.29 -12.22
C ILE A 651 11.86 -8.33 -11.16
N GLY A 652 11.20 -7.25 -11.59
CA GLY A 652 10.73 -6.21 -10.70
C GLY A 652 9.48 -6.62 -9.94
N LEU A 653 9.37 -6.13 -8.72
CA LEU A 653 8.17 -6.22 -7.89
C LEU A 653 7.58 -4.83 -7.72
N VAL A 654 6.25 -4.74 -7.79
CA VAL A 654 5.52 -3.53 -7.39
C VAL A 654 4.30 -3.93 -6.57
N SER A 655 4.05 -3.15 -5.53
CA SER A 655 2.82 -3.22 -4.75
C SER A 655 2.35 -1.80 -4.44
N PHE A 656 1.16 -1.66 -3.86
CA PHE A 656 0.58 -0.34 -3.60
C PHE A 656 0.44 -0.04 -2.10
N MET A 657 0.60 1.23 -1.77
CA MET A 657 0.41 1.81 -0.45
C MET A 657 -0.73 2.84 -0.50
N ILE A 658 -1.79 2.57 0.26
CA ILE A 658 -3.01 3.38 0.28
C ILE A 658 -3.32 3.73 1.73
N PRO A 659 -2.97 4.95 2.20
CA PRO A 659 -3.17 5.38 3.59
C PRO A 659 -4.63 5.73 3.88
N HIS A 660 -5.50 4.73 3.79
CA HIS A 660 -6.94 4.82 4.03
C HIS A 660 -7.38 3.61 4.85
N ASP A 661 -8.28 3.80 5.81
CA ASP A 661 -8.68 2.78 6.80
C ASP A 661 -9.15 1.45 6.18
N SER A 662 -9.87 1.53 5.07
CA SER A 662 -10.47 0.43 4.33
C SER A 662 -9.45 -0.40 3.52
N PHE A 663 -8.27 0.16 3.22
CA PHE A 663 -7.20 -0.52 2.50
C PHE A 663 -6.03 -0.92 3.41
N ASP A 664 -5.68 -0.03 4.33
CA ASP A 664 -4.56 -0.21 5.24
C ASP A 664 -4.70 0.68 6.49
N SER A 665 -5.39 0.16 7.49
CA SER A 665 -5.58 0.84 8.78
C SER A 665 -4.26 1.11 9.52
N LYS A 666 -3.24 0.26 9.33
CA LYS A 666 -1.92 0.44 9.95
C LYS A 666 -1.20 1.63 9.33
N LEU A 667 -1.17 1.71 8.00
CA LEU A 667 -0.57 2.83 7.29
C LEU A 667 -1.34 4.13 7.56
N TYR A 668 -2.67 4.09 7.52
CA TYR A 668 -3.52 5.23 7.88
C TYR A 668 -3.17 5.78 9.27
N THR A 669 -3.02 4.91 10.26
CA THR A 669 -2.63 5.30 11.63
C THR A 669 -1.26 5.98 11.69
N LEU A 670 -0.28 5.54 10.89
CA LEU A 670 1.04 6.18 10.83
C LEU A 670 0.95 7.63 10.34
N PHE A 671 0.11 7.89 9.34
CA PHE A 671 -0.15 9.26 8.86
C PHE A 671 -0.93 10.09 9.88
N ALA A 672 -1.99 9.53 10.47
CA ALA A 672 -2.81 10.22 11.46
C ALA A 672 -2.02 10.67 12.70
N LEU A 673 -1.02 9.88 13.12
CA LEU A 673 -0.15 10.18 14.26
C LEU A 673 1.06 11.05 13.89
N GLY A 674 1.19 11.50 12.63
CA GLY A 674 2.33 12.31 12.19
C GLY A 674 3.68 11.57 12.26
N LEU A 675 3.66 10.24 12.11
CA LEU A 675 4.83 9.37 12.19
C LEU A 675 5.55 9.19 10.84
N THR A 676 5.18 9.99 9.84
CA THR A 676 5.79 10.06 8.51
C THR A 676 6.67 11.30 8.38
N ALA A 677 7.61 11.29 7.45
CA ALA A 677 8.47 12.45 7.20
C ALA A 677 7.71 13.61 6.53
N ARG A 678 6.61 13.31 5.82
CA ARG A 678 5.79 14.26 5.06
C ARG A 678 4.30 13.94 5.24
N PRO A 679 3.42 14.95 5.31
CA PRO A 679 1.98 14.73 5.28
C PRO A 679 1.53 14.23 3.91
N LEU A 680 0.34 13.62 3.83
CA LEU A 680 -0.23 13.17 2.55
C LEU A 680 -0.29 14.30 1.53
N LYS A 681 0.08 13.97 0.30
CA LYS A 681 0.10 14.89 -0.84
C LYS A 681 -0.71 14.31 -1.99
N GLU A 682 -1.56 15.15 -2.56
CA GLU A 682 -2.30 14.89 -3.80
C GLU A 682 -1.34 14.63 -4.97
N GLY A 683 -1.60 13.58 -5.76
CA GLY A 683 -0.83 13.27 -6.97
C GLY A 683 0.50 12.57 -6.74
N GLN A 684 0.84 12.16 -5.51
CA GLN A 684 2.04 11.35 -5.27
C GLN A 684 1.74 9.86 -5.48
N SER A 685 2.52 9.19 -6.34
CA SER A 685 2.33 7.76 -6.67
C SER A 685 2.28 6.86 -5.44
N SER A 686 1.32 5.95 -5.47
CA SER A 686 1.06 4.90 -4.48
C SER A 686 1.89 3.64 -4.70
N ALA A 687 2.70 3.55 -5.77
CA ALA A 687 3.62 2.43 -5.95
C ALA A 687 4.63 2.39 -4.79
N ASP A 688 4.82 1.23 -4.18
CA ASP A 688 5.46 1.05 -2.87
C ASP A 688 6.85 1.69 -2.75
N TYR A 689 7.74 1.45 -3.70
CA TYR A 689 9.08 2.04 -3.66
C TYR A 689 9.07 3.56 -3.84
N TYR A 690 8.23 4.13 -4.71
CA TYR A 690 8.08 5.59 -4.81
C TYR A 690 7.46 6.19 -3.55
N PHE A 691 6.43 5.54 -3.02
CA PHE A 691 5.70 5.97 -1.83
C PHE A 691 6.61 5.97 -0.59
N LEU A 692 7.31 4.86 -0.34
CA LEU A 692 8.22 4.72 0.81
C LEU A 692 9.35 5.74 0.72
N GLN A 693 9.98 5.87 -0.45
CA GLN A 693 11.06 6.83 -0.66
C GLN A 693 10.60 8.26 -0.40
N TYR A 694 9.39 8.63 -0.79
CA TYR A 694 8.87 9.98 -0.60
C TYR A 694 8.42 10.28 0.84
N TYR A 695 7.61 9.41 1.44
CA TYR A 695 6.95 9.67 2.73
C TYR A 695 7.77 9.27 3.95
N PHE A 696 8.72 8.35 3.79
CA PHE A 696 9.55 7.84 4.87
C PHE A 696 11.06 8.04 4.62
N GLY A 697 11.47 8.07 3.36
CA GLY A 697 12.84 8.34 2.94
C GLY A 697 13.10 9.81 2.54
N ASN A 698 14.15 9.98 1.73
CA ASN A 698 14.56 11.27 1.15
C ASN A 698 14.34 11.35 -0.37
N GLY A 699 13.44 10.52 -0.90
CA GLY A 699 13.14 10.42 -2.32
C GLY A 699 12.44 11.64 -2.90
N ASN A 700 12.53 11.74 -4.22
CA ASN A 700 11.84 12.73 -5.03
C ASN A 700 10.36 12.36 -5.21
N GLU A 701 9.56 13.37 -5.53
CA GLU A 701 8.17 13.18 -5.91
C GLU A 701 8.04 12.40 -7.22
N THR A 702 7.00 11.57 -7.30
CA THR A 702 6.62 10.88 -8.53
C THR A 702 5.14 11.13 -8.77
N ASN A 703 4.84 11.79 -9.89
CA ASN A 703 3.47 12.18 -10.22
C ASN A 703 2.64 10.95 -10.59
N GLY A 704 1.48 10.82 -9.95
CA GLY A 704 0.45 9.84 -10.24
C GLY A 704 -0.90 10.52 -10.48
N TYR A 705 -1.78 9.76 -11.11
CA TYR A 705 -3.13 10.20 -11.46
C TYR A 705 -4.15 9.42 -10.64
N ARG A 706 -5.29 10.03 -10.36
CA ARG A 706 -6.40 9.29 -9.75
C ARG A 706 -7.01 8.34 -10.77
N MET A 707 -7.60 7.25 -10.28
CA MET A 707 -8.15 6.20 -11.12
C MET A 707 -9.66 6.07 -10.93
N TRP A 708 -10.42 6.15 -12.02
CA TRP A 708 -11.86 5.93 -12.02
C TRP A 708 -12.21 4.57 -11.41
N GLY A 709 -13.14 4.56 -10.47
CA GLY A 709 -13.58 3.34 -9.77
C GLY A 709 -12.63 2.84 -8.68
N VAL A 710 -11.52 3.55 -8.40
CA VAL A 710 -10.61 3.25 -7.28
C VAL A 710 -10.41 4.47 -6.38
N SER A 711 -10.03 5.60 -6.96
CA SER A 711 -9.71 6.84 -6.25
C SER A 711 -10.26 8.09 -6.91
N TYR A 712 -11.17 7.92 -7.87
CA TYR A 712 -11.87 9.02 -8.51
C TYR A 712 -13.28 8.64 -8.91
N GLY A 713 -14.14 9.64 -8.81
CA GLY A 713 -15.56 9.54 -9.11
C GLY A 713 -16.40 9.30 -7.86
N THR A 714 -17.70 9.47 -8.05
CA THR A 714 -18.71 9.33 -7.01
C THR A 714 -19.48 8.04 -7.24
N LEU A 715 -19.67 7.27 -6.18
CA LEU A 715 -20.54 6.11 -6.21
C LEU A 715 -21.91 6.54 -5.68
N ASP A 716 -22.94 6.33 -6.48
CA ASP A 716 -24.33 6.54 -6.05
C ASP A 716 -24.83 5.39 -5.16
N VAL A 717 -24.04 4.31 -5.08
CA VAL A 717 -24.43 3.01 -4.54
C VAL A 717 -23.34 2.43 -3.65
N PRO A 718 -23.67 1.65 -2.61
CA PRO A 718 -22.67 1.01 -1.78
C PRO A 718 -21.88 0.03 -2.64
N TYR A 719 -20.59 0.28 -2.75
CA TYR A 719 -19.69 -0.71 -3.33
C TYR A 719 -19.36 -1.73 -2.25
N PHE A 720 -19.17 -3.01 -2.58
CA PHE A 720 -18.88 -4.05 -1.58
C PHE A 720 -17.73 -3.67 -0.62
N ILE A 721 -16.80 -2.85 -1.12
CA ILE A 721 -15.64 -2.35 -0.40
C ILE A 721 -15.94 -1.03 0.35
N PHE A 722 -16.85 -0.19 -0.17
CA PHE A 722 -17.17 1.14 0.38
C PHE A 722 -18.68 1.24 0.65
N ASN A 723 -19.06 0.85 1.87
CA ASN A 723 -20.43 0.98 2.37
C ASN A 723 -20.40 1.81 3.66
N PRO A 724 -21.06 2.99 3.73
CA PRO A 724 -22.00 3.61 2.76
C PRO A 724 -21.32 4.11 1.47
N PRO A 725 -22.06 4.57 0.43
CA PRO A 725 -21.48 5.17 -0.77
C PRO A 725 -20.52 6.32 -0.41
N VAL A 726 -19.37 6.40 -1.08
CA VAL A 726 -18.31 7.38 -0.79
C VAL A 726 -17.86 8.06 -2.08
N ASP A 727 -17.52 9.35 -1.99
CA ASP A 727 -16.72 10.01 -3.03
C ASP A 727 -15.30 9.43 -3.00
N LEU A 728 -14.94 8.69 -4.05
CA LEU A 728 -13.64 8.03 -4.16
C LEU A 728 -12.49 9.03 -4.21
N SER A 729 -12.76 10.32 -4.46
CA SER A 729 -11.76 11.40 -4.45
C SER A 729 -11.10 11.58 -3.07
N PHE A 730 -11.68 11.04 -1.99
CA PHE A 730 -11.03 11.02 -0.68
C PHE A 730 -10.01 9.90 -0.51
N ILE A 731 -10.03 8.88 -1.38
CA ILE A 731 -9.07 7.78 -1.34
C ILE A 731 -7.74 8.29 -1.93
N PRO A 732 -6.65 8.32 -1.15
CA PRO A 732 -5.35 8.84 -1.60
C PRO A 732 -4.58 7.76 -2.37
N PHE A 733 -5.17 7.24 -3.45
CA PHE A 733 -4.51 6.32 -4.37
C PHE A 733 -4.22 7.03 -5.70
N PHE A 734 -2.95 7.06 -6.08
CA PHE A 734 -2.49 7.68 -7.32
C PHE A 734 -1.58 6.70 -8.05
N LEU A 735 -1.83 6.50 -9.33
CA LEU A 735 -1.05 5.59 -10.16
C LEU A 735 -0.22 6.39 -11.15
N ASP A 736 1.10 6.23 -11.10
CA ASP A 736 1.97 6.83 -12.12
C ASP A 736 1.78 6.14 -13.47
N ASN A 737 2.07 6.89 -14.54
CA ASN A 737 1.83 6.45 -15.91
C ASN A 737 2.59 5.17 -16.27
N GLN A 738 3.84 5.03 -15.85
CA GLN A 738 4.68 3.88 -16.19
C GLN A 738 4.15 2.61 -15.53
N THR A 739 3.83 2.67 -14.24
CA THR A 739 3.23 1.55 -13.50
C THR A 739 1.84 1.22 -14.04
N ALA A 740 1.04 2.23 -14.37
CA ALA A 740 -0.28 2.03 -14.99
C ALA A 740 -0.20 1.30 -16.32
N ILE A 741 0.73 1.68 -17.20
CA ILE A 741 0.90 1.03 -18.51
C ILE A 741 1.28 -0.44 -18.34
N SER A 742 2.23 -0.74 -17.43
CA SER A 742 2.67 -2.11 -17.16
C SER A 742 1.55 -2.99 -16.60
N ILE A 743 0.74 -2.47 -15.67
CA ILE A 743 -0.30 -3.29 -15.04
C ILE A 743 -1.61 -3.32 -15.84
N LEU A 744 -2.11 -2.16 -16.28
CA LEU A 744 -3.47 -2.02 -16.81
C LEU A 744 -3.56 -2.10 -18.32
N SER A 745 -2.52 -1.67 -19.06
CA SER A 745 -2.42 -1.40 -20.51
C SER A 745 -2.00 0.05 -20.71
N ASN A 746 -1.43 0.38 -21.87
CA ASN A 746 -1.51 1.76 -22.36
C ASN A 746 -2.97 2.24 -22.49
N GLU A 747 -3.80 1.48 -23.21
CA GLU A 747 -5.17 1.88 -23.52
C GLU A 747 -6.08 2.04 -22.28
N ALA A 748 -6.08 1.05 -21.39
CA ALA A 748 -6.77 1.14 -20.10
C ALA A 748 -6.18 2.24 -19.20
N ALA A 749 -4.88 2.52 -19.22
CA ALA A 749 -4.34 3.68 -18.50
C ALA A 749 -4.92 5.00 -19.06
N CYS A 750 -5.03 5.15 -20.38
CA CYS A 750 -5.69 6.32 -20.98
C CYS A 750 -7.16 6.45 -20.57
N ASP A 751 -7.85 5.31 -20.45
CA ASP A 751 -9.27 5.29 -20.15
C ASP A 751 -9.54 5.52 -18.66
N LEU A 752 -8.77 4.89 -17.77
CA LEU A 752 -9.09 4.81 -16.35
C LEU A 752 -8.38 5.88 -15.50
N LEU A 753 -7.32 6.52 -15.97
CA LEU A 753 -6.64 7.57 -15.22
C LEU A 753 -7.21 8.96 -15.54
N GLU A 754 -7.66 9.67 -14.52
CA GLU A 754 -8.20 11.01 -14.68
C GLU A 754 -7.09 12.01 -15.05
N GLY A 755 -7.35 12.83 -16.07
CA GLY A 755 -6.41 13.85 -16.57
C GLY A 755 -5.23 13.29 -17.39
N TYR A 756 -5.06 11.98 -17.48
CA TYR A 756 -4.01 11.38 -18.30
C TYR A 756 -4.46 11.28 -19.76
N THR A 757 -3.68 11.89 -20.66
CA THR A 757 -3.92 11.79 -22.10
C THR A 757 -2.77 11.03 -22.75
N CYS A 758 -3.11 9.98 -23.48
CA CYS A 758 -2.13 9.23 -24.24
C CYS A 758 -1.77 9.97 -25.52
N SER A 759 -0.48 10.10 -25.77
CA SER A 759 0.10 10.69 -26.98
C SER A 759 0.08 9.75 -28.17
#